data_AF-A0A094AGJ1-F1
#
_entry.id   AF-A0A094AGJ1-F1
#
_cell.length_a   1.000
_cell.length_b   1.000
_cell.length_c   1.000
_cell.angle_alpha   90.00
_cell.angle_beta   90.00
_cell.angle_gamma   90.00
#
_symmetry.space_group_name_H-M   'P 1'
#
loop_
_entity.id
_entity.type
_entity.pdbx_description
1 polymer ?
#
loop_
_entity_poly.entity_id
_entity_poly.type
_entity_poly.pdbx_seq_one_letter_code
_entity_poly.pdbx_strand_id
1 'polypeptide(L)'
;MLQTGAVQLPYAEVLRFAFPLSTTLLHQLIASIFILLSGCILFFLQLVQPTWLSAFYKPLPPTDTPLNNYFGASSTKESLLSEWDLYDSRRIISLAGLIATEYALTSYAFCFAPLEIYAISRALVLPISILASKLVFSNHRILPGAGTIYPSILLSLGTICAAFRHDLPWPCGAVLCAFASSVLGAIWPIFIQYAFASTPVPGNSIEHTSGHFELFRGSKRQGKLQGIFDFWKYTCCVSLLCVAILFGAALVSAEPHQVQVGFFRFIFFCSAILLIYATCGTTTNFVIVLAYASQMAILTFSNLLSSQKIGICICVASGVWFFNNNGKPLNTLFSWIEKSSLPQHKGYLRILTLRRVIIMALIIVSLLIGSQIPDFYRTEVRIPPFFPPTPDHDAYLGPRARTNILANLDLLVDECRGPYEKPEKLRDVRKCIDYLATQQDTYFQAPKVEQTAATTVLEKAPDTSICEGPIILYHVWWSGSPSWRTELFIKSYFYTQRLACSRLWIWINVDHHPGALKNWMEHPSFAKFLPFIKTGEIALKEWRLPSRVPVSPDIDSLDKARYYAQPGQPNYKGEVFVADSIIRDAEGQEYIQFYEPGDQTQLTFYTVASSDAARLIILHLHGGVYLDIDILLLRDMRPLLLPGRPFSERWGAHADPTLYNNALVALPVNSRMSSYLLTGGTRMGLMYHFMILGRMMVSEGRNEVDSERGLLKLESAFFDPPWPSMDGMATGRCLVPCLRSWSDVFKAHISDDEWSAYDGEMAPISEHGNNRTMENFFRGAWAYHMHNQWNAVYEQGSWIDVIARSHDRFFTGAGTNAYGEKWTGKPLSHYRSES
;
A
#
# COMPACT_ATOMS: atom_id res chain seq x y z
N MET A 1 -13.87 2.13 -51.31
CA MET A 1 -12.91 1.33 -50.53
C MET A 1 -13.62 0.87 -49.26
N LEU A 2 -13.66 -0.43 -49.03
CA LEU A 2 -14.56 -1.10 -48.09
C LEU A 2 -14.42 -0.59 -46.64
N GLN A 3 -15.53 -0.05 -46.12
CA GLN A 3 -15.82 0.06 -44.70
C GLN A 3 -16.04 -1.34 -44.12
N THR A 4 -15.27 -1.70 -43.10
CA THR A 4 -15.65 -2.76 -42.15
C THR A 4 -15.81 -2.10 -40.79
N GLY A 5 -17.07 -1.92 -40.39
CA GLY A 5 -17.43 -1.40 -39.08
C GLY A 5 -17.01 -2.37 -37.98
N ALA A 6 -16.12 -1.93 -37.10
CA ALA A 6 -16.01 -2.49 -35.78
C ALA A 6 -17.10 -1.84 -34.93
N VAL A 7 -18.12 -2.62 -34.57
CA VAL A 7 -19.07 -2.27 -33.52
C VAL A 7 -18.25 -2.12 -32.23
N GLN A 8 -17.99 -0.88 -31.81
CA GLN A 8 -17.45 -0.60 -30.48
C GLN A 8 -18.52 -1.01 -29.45
N LEU A 9 -18.25 -2.11 -28.75
CA LEU A 9 -19.04 -2.54 -27.60
C LEU A 9 -18.85 -1.50 -26.46
N PRO A 10 -19.90 -0.94 -25.86
CA PRO A 10 -19.80 0.22 -24.94
C PRO A 10 -19.22 -0.06 -23.54
N TYR A 11 -18.59 -1.23 -23.33
CA TYR A 11 -18.17 -1.69 -22.00
C TYR A 11 -16.64 -1.84 -21.82
N ALA A 12 -15.84 -1.39 -22.79
CA ALA A 12 -14.39 -1.60 -22.78
C ALA A 12 -13.60 -0.60 -21.92
N GLU A 13 -14.21 0.48 -21.40
CA GLU A 13 -13.48 1.52 -20.65
C GLU A 13 -13.34 1.27 -19.13
N VAL A 14 -13.89 0.16 -18.60
CA VAL A 14 -13.91 -0.12 -17.13
C VAL A 14 -12.77 -1.03 -16.65
N LEU A 15 -11.77 -1.34 -17.48
CA LEU A 15 -10.63 -2.21 -17.10
C LEU A 15 -9.33 -1.46 -16.78
N ARG A 16 -9.40 -0.28 -16.15
CA ARG A 16 -8.21 0.27 -15.47
C ARG A 16 -8.02 -0.47 -14.14
N PHE A 17 -6.84 -1.05 -13.94
CA PHE A 17 -6.47 -1.81 -12.73
C PHE A 17 -6.75 -0.99 -11.46
N ALA A 18 -7.60 -1.49 -10.55
CA ALA A 18 -7.81 -0.85 -9.25
C ALA A 18 -6.61 -1.00 -8.30
N PHE A 19 -5.67 -1.91 -8.59
CA PHE A 19 -4.45 -2.16 -7.83
C PHE A 19 -3.18 -1.95 -8.67
N PRO A 20 -2.06 -1.47 -8.10
CA PRO A 20 -0.85 -1.17 -8.87
C PRO A 20 -0.30 -2.43 -9.55
N LEU A 21 -0.09 -2.40 -10.86
CA LEU A 21 0.47 -3.51 -11.66
C LEU A 21 1.78 -4.07 -11.06
N SER A 22 2.59 -3.23 -10.42
CA SER A 22 3.82 -3.59 -9.71
C SER A 22 3.57 -4.58 -8.56
N THR A 23 2.48 -4.42 -7.82
CA THR A 23 2.11 -5.34 -6.73
C THR A 23 1.71 -6.69 -7.30
N THR A 24 0.85 -6.74 -8.32
CA THR A 24 0.45 -7.97 -9.02
C THR A 24 1.65 -8.73 -9.60
N LEU A 25 2.62 -8.02 -10.19
CA LEU A 25 3.86 -8.62 -10.71
C LEU A 25 4.75 -9.18 -9.59
N LEU A 26 4.88 -8.45 -8.47
CA LEU A 26 5.64 -8.92 -7.31
C LEU A 26 5.02 -10.18 -6.69
N HIS A 27 3.69 -10.24 -6.56
CA HIS A 27 2.96 -11.42 -6.11
C HIS A 27 3.27 -12.64 -6.99
N GLN A 28 3.24 -12.46 -8.31
CA GLN A 28 3.49 -13.55 -9.26
C GLN A 28 4.95 -14.01 -9.25
N LEU A 29 5.91 -13.08 -9.15
CA LEU A 29 7.33 -13.39 -9.05
C LEU A 29 7.64 -14.26 -7.82
N ILE A 30 7.10 -13.91 -6.66
CA ILE A 30 7.31 -14.67 -5.40
C ILE A 30 6.74 -16.09 -5.52
N ALA A 31 5.53 -16.25 -6.09
CA ALA A 31 4.94 -17.57 -6.34
C ALA A 31 5.83 -18.43 -7.23
N SER A 32 6.29 -17.87 -8.34
CA SER A 32 7.11 -18.57 -9.32
C SER A 32 8.45 -19.00 -8.72
N ILE A 33 9.13 -18.13 -7.94
CA ILE A 33 10.37 -18.48 -7.24
C ILE A 33 10.14 -19.63 -6.25
N PHE A 34 9.08 -19.56 -5.44
CA PHE A 34 8.79 -20.59 -4.44
C PHE A 34 8.55 -21.98 -5.07
N ILE A 35 7.80 -22.02 -6.18
CA ILE A 35 7.52 -23.27 -6.91
C ILE A 35 8.76 -23.79 -7.63
N LEU A 36 9.56 -22.90 -8.25
CA LEU A 36 10.84 -23.25 -8.86
C LEU A 36 11.79 -23.87 -7.85
N LEU A 37 11.96 -23.25 -6.68
CA LEU A 37 12.83 -23.78 -5.62
C LEU A 37 12.32 -25.14 -5.12
N SER A 38 11.01 -25.29 -4.92
CA SER A 38 10.41 -26.56 -4.50
C SER A 38 10.57 -27.69 -5.54
N GLY A 39 10.42 -27.37 -6.83
CA GLY A 39 10.61 -28.31 -7.94
C GLY A 39 12.07 -28.67 -8.18
N CYS A 40 12.97 -27.68 -8.17
CA CYS A 40 14.42 -27.89 -8.30
C CYS A 40 14.96 -28.77 -7.17
N ILE A 41 14.53 -28.55 -5.93
CA ILE A 41 14.91 -29.38 -4.78
C ILE A 41 14.54 -30.86 -5.02
N LEU A 42 13.32 -31.13 -5.49
CA LEU A 42 12.85 -32.49 -5.75
C LEU A 42 13.54 -33.14 -6.97
N PHE A 43 13.84 -32.35 -8.01
CA PHE A 43 14.58 -32.78 -9.20
C PHE A 43 16.06 -33.09 -8.89
N PHE A 44 16.73 -32.24 -8.12
CA PHE A 44 18.09 -32.49 -7.64
C PHE A 44 18.15 -33.68 -6.66
N LEU A 45 17.11 -33.89 -5.83
CA LEU A 45 16.99 -35.09 -5.00
C LEU A 45 16.80 -36.39 -5.80
N GLN A 46 16.38 -36.34 -7.07
CA GLN A 46 16.37 -37.49 -7.98
C GLN A 46 17.74 -37.73 -8.65
N LEU A 47 18.50 -36.67 -8.93
CA LEU A 47 19.86 -36.74 -9.48
C LEU A 47 20.89 -37.33 -8.50
N VAL A 48 20.64 -37.26 -7.19
CA VAL A 48 21.56 -37.74 -6.12
C VAL A 48 21.29 -39.20 -5.72
N GLN A 49 20.79 -40.06 -6.64
CA GLN A 49 20.91 -41.52 -6.45
C GLN A 49 22.27 -42.04 -6.98
N PRO A 50 22.96 -42.96 -6.28
CA PRO A 50 24.42 -43.13 -6.37
C PRO A 50 24.92 -43.93 -7.58
N THR A 51 24.12 -44.12 -8.63
CA THR A 51 24.42 -45.06 -9.71
C THR A 51 24.94 -44.41 -10.99
N TRP A 52 25.05 -43.08 -11.07
CA TRP A 52 25.45 -42.38 -12.30
C TRP A 52 26.95 -42.05 -12.40
N LEU A 53 27.66 -41.87 -11.28
CA LEU A 53 29.06 -41.40 -11.30
C LEU A 53 30.13 -42.47 -11.65
N SER A 54 29.79 -43.76 -11.63
CA SER A 54 30.74 -44.84 -12.00
C SER A 54 30.77 -45.14 -13.50
N ALA A 55 29.86 -44.57 -14.30
CA ALA A 55 29.80 -44.79 -15.75
C ALA A 55 30.68 -43.82 -16.58
N PHE A 56 31.18 -42.74 -15.97
CA PHE A 56 32.02 -41.73 -16.64
C PHE A 56 33.54 -41.93 -16.47
N TYR A 57 33.97 -42.91 -15.65
CA TYR A 57 35.38 -43.21 -15.40
C TYR A 57 35.80 -44.60 -15.90
N LYS A 58 35.53 -44.90 -17.17
CA LYS A 58 36.31 -45.91 -17.89
C LYS A 58 37.11 -45.21 -19.00
N PRO A 59 38.44 -45.33 -19.02
CA PRO A 59 39.28 -44.69 -20.03
C PRO A 59 39.00 -45.31 -21.42
N LEU A 60 38.90 -44.45 -22.44
CA LEU A 60 38.87 -44.87 -23.85
C LEU A 60 40.23 -45.47 -24.26
N PRO A 61 40.28 -46.54 -25.08
CA PRO A 61 41.50 -46.96 -25.75
C PRO A 61 41.88 -45.96 -26.88
N PRO A 62 43.16 -45.88 -27.25
CA PRO A 62 43.71 -44.77 -28.03
C PRO A 62 43.21 -44.75 -29.48
N THR A 63 42.96 -43.53 -29.94
CA THR A 63 42.56 -43.12 -31.28
C THR A 63 43.73 -43.20 -32.25
N ASP A 64 43.60 -44.06 -33.26
CA ASP A 64 44.27 -43.89 -34.55
C ASP A 64 43.28 -44.28 -35.66
N THR A 65 42.48 -43.32 -36.14
CA THR A 65 42.03 -43.23 -37.56
C THR A 65 41.18 -41.97 -37.80
N PRO A 66 41.29 -41.32 -38.98
CA PRO A 66 40.79 -39.95 -39.19
C PRO A 66 39.28 -39.88 -39.46
N LEU A 67 38.70 -38.80 -38.97
CA LEU A 67 37.29 -38.43 -39.01
C LEU A 67 36.85 -38.07 -40.45
N ASN A 68 36.62 -39.04 -41.33
CA ASN A 68 36.10 -38.73 -42.68
C ASN A 68 35.34 -39.88 -43.39
N ASN A 69 34.52 -40.67 -42.68
CA ASN A 69 33.66 -41.69 -43.32
C ASN A 69 32.37 -42.04 -42.54
N TYR A 70 31.59 -41.04 -42.11
CA TYR A 70 30.21 -41.27 -41.62
C TYR A 70 29.13 -40.52 -42.40
N PHE A 71 29.43 -40.12 -43.64
CA PHE A 71 28.43 -39.74 -44.64
C PHE A 71 28.50 -40.71 -45.82
N GLY A 72 27.67 -41.75 -45.76
CA GLY A 72 27.39 -42.68 -46.85
C GLY A 72 25.89 -43.00 -46.86
N ALA A 73 25.24 -42.69 -47.97
CA ALA A 73 23.80 -42.79 -48.28
C ALA A 73 23.16 -44.15 -47.90
N SER A 74 21.86 -44.33 -47.68
CA SER A 74 20.72 -43.87 -48.49
C SER A 74 19.39 -44.29 -47.84
N SER A 75 18.35 -43.46 -48.05
CA SER A 75 16.92 -43.77 -48.15
C SER A 75 16.24 -44.72 -47.13
N THR A 76 15.60 -44.12 -46.13
CA THR A 76 14.18 -44.41 -45.79
C THR A 76 13.63 -43.18 -45.07
N LYS A 77 13.24 -42.18 -45.86
CA LYS A 77 12.74 -40.89 -45.42
C LYS A 77 11.24 -40.97 -45.05
N GLU A 78 10.84 -42.06 -44.39
CA GLU A 78 9.42 -42.44 -44.26
C GLU A 78 8.98 -42.92 -42.87
N SER A 79 9.74 -42.70 -41.78
CA SER A 79 9.28 -43.13 -40.43
C SER A 79 9.55 -42.17 -39.27
N LEU A 80 9.88 -40.89 -39.53
CA LEU A 80 10.13 -39.90 -38.46
C LEU A 80 9.15 -38.72 -38.45
N LEU A 81 8.02 -38.86 -39.13
CA LEU A 81 6.79 -38.12 -38.82
C LEU A 81 5.91 -39.07 -38.01
N SER A 82 6.07 -39.06 -36.69
CA SER A 82 5.02 -39.52 -35.80
C SER A 82 3.83 -38.60 -36.07
N GLU A 83 2.88 -39.09 -36.87
CA GLU A 83 1.54 -38.52 -36.98
C GLU A 83 1.03 -38.29 -35.55
N TRP A 84 0.71 -37.03 -35.24
CA TRP A 84 -0.04 -36.72 -34.05
C TRP A 84 -1.42 -37.33 -34.23
N ASP A 85 -1.77 -38.29 -33.37
CA ASP A 85 -3.13 -38.81 -33.36
C ASP A 85 -4.09 -37.64 -33.09
N LEU A 86 -5.18 -37.55 -33.86
CA LEU A 86 -6.20 -36.49 -33.76
C LEU A 86 -6.75 -36.36 -32.32
N TYR A 87 -6.64 -37.44 -31.56
CA TYR A 87 -6.99 -37.54 -30.15
C TYR A 87 -6.04 -36.76 -29.22
N ASP A 88 -4.74 -36.75 -29.48
CA ASP A 88 -3.73 -36.05 -28.65
C ASP A 88 -3.77 -34.53 -28.88
N SER A 89 -4.01 -34.08 -30.10
CA SER A 89 -4.18 -32.64 -30.40
C SER A 89 -5.42 -32.06 -29.71
N ARG A 90 -6.54 -32.78 -29.68
CA ARG A 90 -7.77 -32.35 -28.97
C ARG A 90 -7.56 -32.23 -27.47
N ARG A 91 -6.79 -33.15 -26.87
CA ARG A 91 -6.44 -33.11 -25.44
C ARG A 91 -5.57 -31.91 -25.10
N ILE A 92 -4.57 -31.60 -25.92
CA ILE A 92 -3.70 -30.43 -25.72
C ILE A 92 -4.49 -29.12 -25.86
N ILE A 93 -5.35 -29.00 -26.87
CA ILE A 93 -6.20 -27.81 -27.05
C ILE A 93 -7.13 -27.60 -25.85
N SER A 94 -7.78 -28.68 -25.38
CA SER A 94 -8.71 -28.62 -24.24
C SER A 94 -8.00 -28.20 -22.96
N LEU A 95 -6.81 -28.76 -22.71
CA LEU A 95 -6.01 -28.45 -21.54
C LEU A 95 -5.46 -27.02 -21.59
N ALA A 96 -4.99 -26.57 -22.75
CA ALA A 96 -4.51 -25.19 -22.94
C ALA A 96 -5.64 -24.17 -22.74
N GLY A 97 -6.85 -24.45 -23.25
CA GLY A 97 -8.03 -23.63 -23.02
C GLY A 97 -8.41 -23.54 -21.54
N LEU A 98 -8.33 -24.66 -20.80
CA LEU A 98 -8.63 -24.70 -19.38
C LEU A 98 -7.62 -23.89 -18.55
N ILE A 99 -6.32 -24.00 -18.86
CA ILE A 99 -5.26 -23.23 -18.22
C ILE A 99 -5.37 -21.73 -18.55
N ALA A 100 -5.63 -21.39 -19.82
CA ALA A 100 -5.81 -20.01 -20.25
C ALA A 100 -7.04 -19.35 -19.59
N THR A 101 -8.13 -20.12 -19.41
CA THR A 101 -9.34 -19.64 -18.73
C THR A 101 -9.11 -19.43 -17.23
N GLU A 102 -8.41 -20.35 -16.56
CA GLU A 102 -7.99 -20.17 -15.15
C GLU A 102 -7.16 -18.89 -14.99
N TYR A 103 -6.21 -18.66 -15.91
CA TYR A 103 -5.38 -17.47 -15.91
C TYR A 103 -6.19 -16.19 -16.10
N ALA A 104 -7.11 -16.16 -17.05
CA ALA A 104 -7.94 -14.98 -17.33
C ALA A 104 -8.81 -14.62 -16.11
N LEU A 105 -9.48 -15.61 -15.52
CA LEU A 105 -10.30 -15.43 -14.33
C LEU A 105 -9.49 -15.00 -13.10
N THR A 106 -8.29 -15.57 -12.95
CA THR A 106 -7.34 -15.19 -11.88
C THR A 106 -6.90 -13.74 -12.05
N SER A 107 -6.54 -13.35 -13.27
CA SER A 107 -6.08 -11.99 -13.57
C SER A 107 -7.19 -10.98 -13.29
N TYR A 108 -8.41 -11.27 -13.74
CA TYR A 108 -9.59 -10.46 -13.42
C TYR A 108 -9.82 -10.35 -11.90
N ALA A 109 -9.75 -11.46 -11.17
CA ALA A 109 -9.90 -11.44 -9.72
C ALA A 109 -8.85 -10.54 -9.03
N PHE A 110 -7.59 -10.57 -9.46
CA PHE A 110 -6.54 -9.70 -8.94
C PHE A 110 -6.70 -8.23 -9.32
N CYS A 111 -7.36 -7.91 -10.44
CA CYS A 111 -7.64 -6.52 -10.81
C CYS A 111 -8.64 -5.85 -9.86
N PHE A 112 -9.53 -6.62 -9.25
CA PHE A 112 -10.72 -6.12 -8.56
C PHE A 112 -10.88 -6.59 -7.12
N ALA A 113 -10.04 -7.50 -6.62
CA ALA A 113 -10.05 -7.96 -5.24
C ALA A 113 -8.64 -8.01 -4.62
N PRO A 114 -8.51 -7.69 -3.31
CA PRO A 114 -7.25 -7.82 -2.58
C PRO A 114 -6.81 -9.29 -2.48
N LEU A 115 -5.50 -9.50 -2.26
CA LEU A 115 -4.88 -10.84 -2.21
C LEU A 115 -5.54 -11.75 -1.17
N GLU A 116 -5.96 -11.18 -0.04
CA GLU A 116 -6.69 -11.86 1.04
C GLU A 116 -7.95 -12.56 0.54
N ILE A 117 -8.80 -11.85 -0.21
CA ILE A 117 -10.06 -12.40 -0.71
C ILE A 117 -9.81 -13.49 -1.77
N TYR A 118 -8.79 -13.28 -2.59
CA TYR A 118 -8.34 -14.30 -3.53
C TYR A 118 -7.78 -15.55 -2.81
N ALA A 119 -6.99 -15.38 -1.75
CA ALA A 119 -6.41 -16.46 -0.96
C ALA A 119 -7.47 -17.31 -0.25
N ILE A 120 -8.55 -16.69 0.25
CA ILE A 120 -9.72 -17.40 0.79
C ILE A 120 -10.31 -18.35 -0.27
N SER A 121 -10.44 -17.89 -1.52
CA SER A 121 -10.95 -18.73 -2.61
C SER A 121 -9.99 -19.89 -2.94
N ARG A 122 -8.67 -19.67 -2.86
CA ARG A 122 -7.65 -20.71 -3.10
C ARG A 122 -7.66 -21.81 -2.04
N ALA A 123 -8.22 -21.59 -0.86
CA ALA A 123 -8.38 -22.64 0.16
C ALA A 123 -9.22 -23.84 -0.33
N LEU A 124 -10.08 -23.64 -1.33
CA LEU A 124 -10.93 -24.69 -1.92
C LEU A 124 -10.20 -25.62 -2.89
N VAL A 125 -9.01 -25.22 -3.37
CA VAL A 125 -8.25 -25.96 -4.39
C VAL A 125 -7.92 -27.38 -3.91
N LEU A 126 -7.50 -27.53 -2.66
CA LEU A 126 -7.10 -28.81 -2.09
C LEU A 126 -8.26 -29.82 -1.93
N PRO A 127 -9.39 -29.46 -1.29
CA PRO A 127 -10.57 -30.32 -1.24
C PRO A 127 -11.05 -30.76 -2.63
N ILE A 128 -11.12 -29.84 -3.58
CA ILE A 128 -11.58 -30.13 -4.96
C ILE A 128 -10.57 -31.04 -5.66
N SER A 129 -9.27 -30.80 -5.52
CA SER A 129 -8.22 -31.61 -6.14
C SER A 129 -8.22 -33.05 -5.63
N ILE A 130 -8.45 -33.26 -4.33
CA ILE A 130 -8.57 -34.60 -3.74
C ILE A 130 -9.80 -35.33 -4.31
N LEU A 131 -10.95 -34.64 -4.41
CA LEU A 131 -12.17 -35.22 -4.98
C LEU A 131 -12.01 -35.55 -6.47
N ALA A 132 -11.46 -34.62 -7.25
CA ALA A 132 -11.20 -34.81 -8.68
C ALA A 132 -10.22 -35.97 -8.93
N SER A 133 -9.17 -36.08 -8.12
CA SER A 133 -8.21 -37.20 -8.19
C SER A 133 -8.91 -38.55 -7.95
N LYS A 134 -9.81 -38.64 -6.97
CA LYS A 134 -10.60 -39.86 -6.71
C LYS A 134 -11.52 -40.24 -7.87
N LEU A 135 -12.15 -39.25 -8.52
CA LEU A 135 -13.05 -39.48 -9.64
C LEU A 135 -12.29 -39.95 -10.89
N VAL A 136 -11.16 -39.32 -11.20
CA VAL A 136 -10.36 -39.61 -12.41
C VAL A 136 -9.57 -40.92 -12.29
N PHE A 137 -9.06 -41.27 -11.11
CA PHE A 137 -8.24 -42.45 -10.89
C PHE A 137 -8.95 -43.57 -10.10
N SER A 138 -10.28 -43.65 -10.21
CA SER A 138 -11.17 -44.55 -9.44
C SER A 138 -10.80 -46.04 -9.44
N ASN A 139 -10.08 -46.52 -10.48
CA ASN A 139 -9.65 -47.92 -10.61
C ASN A 139 -8.24 -48.22 -10.11
N HIS A 140 -7.49 -47.24 -9.60
CA HIS A 140 -6.14 -47.46 -9.04
C HIS A 140 -6.22 -47.43 -7.50
N ARG A 141 -5.56 -48.36 -6.81
CA ARG A 141 -5.36 -48.32 -5.33
C ARG A 141 -4.43 -47.16 -4.93
N ILE A 142 -4.80 -45.93 -5.28
CA ILE A 142 -4.14 -44.70 -4.85
C ILE A 142 -5.15 -44.00 -3.93
N LEU A 143 -5.38 -44.60 -2.76
CA LEU A 143 -6.00 -43.86 -1.68
C LEU A 143 -4.91 -42.89 -1.17
N PRO A 144 -5.12 -41.56 -1.14
CA PRO A 144 -4.28 -40.70 -0.34
C PRO A 144 -4.43 -41.23 1.09
N GLY A 145 -3.36 -41.80 1.65
CA GLY A 145 -3.39 -42.27 3.03
C GLY A 145 -3.86 -41.14 3.95
N ALA A 146 -4.47 -41.49 5.09
CA ALA A 146 -4.96 -40.51 6.08
C ALA A 146 -3.93 -39.38 6.35
N GLY A 147 -2.63 -39.70 6.26
CA GLY A 147 -1.52 -38.75 6.38
C GLY A 147 -1.41 -37.63 5.33
N THR A 148 -2.17 -37.63 4.25
CA THR A 148 -2.20 -36.55 3.23
C THR A 148 -3.47 -35.69 3.31
N ILE A 149 -4.58 -36.25 3.79
CA ILE A 149 -5.87 -35.55 3.88
C ILE A 149 -5.85 -34.52 5.02
N TYR A 150 -5.34 -34.91 6.19
CA TYR A 150 -5.25 -34.02 7.36
C TYR A 150 -4.40 -32.77 7.13
N PRO A 151 -3.16 -32.84 6.58
CA PRO A 151 -2.41 -31.63 6.27
C PRO A 151 -3.11 -30.80 5.19
N SER A 152 -3.74 -31.40 4.17
CA SER A 152 -4.48 -30.61 3.17
C SER A 152 -5.65 -29.82 3.77
N ILE A 153 -6.42 -30.42 4.68
CA ILE A 153 -7.51 -29.72 5.40
C ILE A 153 -6.94 -28.62 6.30
N LEU A 154 -5.86 -28.93 7.02
CA LEU A 154 -5.20 -27.97 7.91
C LEU A 154 -4.65 -26.76 7.13
N LEU A 155 -4.11 -26.99 5.93
CA LEU A 155 -3.62 -25.92 5.05
C LEU A 155 -4.76 -25.04 4.52
N SER A 156 -5.88 -25.64 4.11
CA SER A 156 -7.08 -24.91 3.70
C SER A 156 -7.64 -24.03 4.83
N LEU A 157 -7.80 -24.59 6.03
CA LEU A 157 -8.27 -23.83 7.20
C LEU A 157 -7.28 -22.74 7.61
N GLY A 158 -5.98 -23.06 7.63
CA GLY A 158 -4.93 -22.09 7.92
C GLY A 158 -4.93 -20.92 6.94
N THR A 159 -5.18 -21.18 5.65
CA THR A 159 -5.22 -20.16 4.60
C THR A 159 -6.43 -19.25 4.76
N ILE A 160 -7.61 -19.80 5.09
CA ILE A 160 -8.80 -18.99 5.42
C ILE A 160 -8.51 -18.11 6.64
N CYS A 161 -7.96 -18.66 7.72
CA CYS A 161 -7.62 -17.89 8.92
C CYS A 161 -6.54 -16.82 8.66
N ALA A 162 -5.54 -17.14 7.82
CA ALA A 162 -4.47 -16.21 7.44
C ALA A 162 -4.98 -15.03 6.59
N ALA A 163 -6.01 -15.28 5.79
CA ALA A 163 -6.56 -14.31 4.85
C ALA A 163 -7.82 -13.60 5.36
N PHE A 164 -8.44 -14.06 6.45
CA PHE A 164 -9.67 -13.49 6.96
C PHE A 164 -9.46 -12.09 7.54
N ARG A 165 -10.17 -11.12 6.98
CA ARG A 165 -10.23 -9.73 7.42
C ARG A 165 -11.66 -9.22 7.31
N HIS A 166 -12.16 -8.64 8.40
CA HIS A 166 -13.55 -8.17 8.52
C HIS A 166 -13.78 -6.81 7.84
N ASP A 167 -12.70 -6.10 7.55
CA ASP A 167 -12.66 -4.73 7.05
C ASP A 167 -12.44 -4.64 5.53
N LEU A 168 -12.34 -5.77 4.83
CA LEU A 168 -12.15 -5.82 3.38
C LEU A 168 -13.48 -5.91 2.61
N PRO A 169 -13.66 -5.17 1.50
CA PRO A 169 -14.87 -5.23 0.68
C PRO A 169 -14.93 -6.54 -0.13
N TRP A 170 -16.11 -7.15 -0.27
CA TRP A 170 -16.34 -8.40 -1.01
C TRP A 170 -17.03 -8.14 -2.36
N PRO A 171 -16.30 -7.74 -3.42
CA PRO A 171 -16.87 -7.51 -4.74
C PRO A 171 -17.37 -8.82 -5.35
N CYS A 172 -18.69 -8.95 -5.52
CA CYS A 172 -19.34 -10.20 -5.95
C CYS A 172 -18.76 -10.76 -7.27
N GLY A 173 -18.45 -9.90 -8.24
CA GLY A 173 -17.87 -10.32 -9.52
C GLY A 173 -16.46 -10.91 -9.39
N ALA A 174 -15.58 -10.25 -8.64
CA ALA A 174 -14.20 -10.73 -8.46
C ALA A 174 -14.13 -11.98 -7.56
N VAL A 175 -15.00 -12.08 -6.55
CA VAL A 175 -15.15 -13.29 -5.71
C VAL A 175 -15.60 -14.48 -6.56
N LEU A 176 -16.58 -14.28 -7.46
CA LEU A 176 -17.04 -15.33 -8.37
C LEU A 176 -15.92 -15.78 -9.33
N CYS A 177 -15.16 -14.83 -9.88
CA CYS A 177 -14.00 -15.14 -10.73
C CYS A 177 -12.88 -15.86 -9.96
N ALA A 178 -12.60 -15.47 -8.72
CA ALA A 178 -11.63 -16.13 -7.85
C ALA A 178 -12.05 -17.57 -7.50
N PHE A 179 -13.33 -17.79 -7.23
CA PHE A 179 -13.91 -19.11 -7.02
C PHE A 179 -13.80 -19.98 -8.27
N ALA A 180 -14.27 -19.47 -9.42
CA ALA A 180 -14.22 -20.19 -10.69
C ALA A 180 -12.78 -20.53 -11.10
N SER A 181 -11.85 -19.59 -10.93
CA SER A 181 -10.41 -19.83 -11.11
C SER A 181 -9.90 -20.95 -10.18
N SER A 182 -10.30 -20.97 -8.91
CA SER A 182 -9.85 -21.99 -7.95
C SER A 182 -10.35 -23.38 -8.29
N VAL A 183 -11.55 -23.51 -8.86
CA VAL A 183 -12.08 -24.78 -9.40
C VAL A 183 -11.20 -25.26 -10.56
N LEU A 184 -10.94 -24.40 -11.55
CA LEU A 184 -10.08 -24.75 -12.69
C LEU A 184 -8.65 -25.06 -12.24
N GLY A 185 -8.13 -24.29 -11.28
CA GLY A 185 -6.82 -24.44 -10.62
C GLY A 185 -6.64 -25.79 -9.94
N ALA A 186 -7.70 -26.34 -9.36
CA ALA A 186 -7.70 -27.66 -8.75
C ALA A 186 -7.68 -28.80 -9.77
N ILE A 187 -8.30 -28.57 -10.92
CA ILE A 187 -8.61 -29.58 -11.93
C ILE A 187 -7.44 -29.77 -12.91
N TRP A 188 -6.87 -28.69 -13.45
CA TRP A 188 -5.87 -28.79 -14.51
C TRP A 188 -4.66 -29.67 -14.16
N PRO A 189 -4.10 -29.67 -12.93
CA PRO A 189 -2.95 -30.51 -12.59
C PRO A 189 -3.29 -32.01 -12.61
N ILE A 190 -4.54 -32.36 -12.28
CA ILE A 190 -5.04 -33.74 -12.30
C ILE A 190 -5.20 -34.23 -13.74
N PHE A 191 -5.70 -33.38 -14.63
CA PHE A 191 -5.85 -33.72 -16.05
C PHE A 191 -4.51 -33.83 -16.77
N ILE A 192 -3.51 -33.02 -16.39
CA ILE A 192 -2.13 -33.19 -16.87
C ILE A 192 -1.55 -34.52 -16.42
N GLN A 193 -1.73 -34.86 -15.14
CA GLN A 193 -1.29 -36.16 -14.63
C GLN A 193 -1.96 -37.32 -15.37
N TYR A 194 -3.26 -37.21 -15.67
CA TYR A 194 -3.98 -38.20 -16.45
C TYR A 194 -3.46 -38.30 -17.88
N ALA A 195 -3.14 -37.18 -18.53
CA ALA A 195 -2.56 -37.16 -19.87
C ALA A 195 -1.21 -37.89 -19.89
N PHE A 196 -0.33 -37.64 -18.91
CA PHE A 196 0.94 -38.36 -18.77
C PHE A 196 0.78 -39.86 -18.52
N ALA A 197 -0.27 -40.26 -17.80
CA ALA A 197 -0.56 -41.67 -17.55
C ALA A 197 -1.18 -42.39 -18.77
N SER A 198 -1.78 -41.65 -19.70
CA SER A 198 -2.58 -42.20 -20.80
C SER A 198 -1.88 -42.22 -22.15
N THR A 199 -0.67 -41.65 -22.28
CA THR A 199 0.12 -41.71 -23.52
C THR A 199 0.76 -43.08 -23.69
N PRO A 200 0.38 -43.89 -24.71
CA PRO A 200 0.93 -45.23 -24.89
C PRO A 200 2.40 -45.17 -25.34
N VAL A 201 3.28 -45.85 -24.62
CA VAL A 201 4.65 -46.12 -25.08
C VAL A 201 4.57 -47.25 -26.13
N PRO A 202 5.07 -47.05 -27.36
CA PRO A 202 5.07 -48.13 -28.35
C PRO A 202 6.06 -49.21 -27.94
N GLY A 203 5.54 -50.37 -27.55
CA GLY A 203 6.28 -51.63 -27.42
C GLY A 203 6.40 -52.20 -26.00
N ASN A 204 5.36 -52.86 -25.49
CA ASN A 204 5.35 -54.31 -25.27
C ASN A 204 4.12 -54.77 -24.47
N SER A 205 3.58 -55.89 -24.93
CA SER A 205 2.43 -56.67 -24.48
C SER A 205 2.66 -57.50 -23.21
N ILE A 206 1.61 -57.57 -22.37
CA ILE A 206 1.16 -58.65 -21.45
C ILE A 206 2.17 -59.14 -20.37
N GLU A 207 1.91 -58.82 -19.08
CA GLU A 207 1.58 -59.76 -17.99
C GLU A 207 1.63 -59.11 -16.57
N HIS A 208 0.57 -59.39 -15.80
CA HIS A 208 0.38 -59.35 -14.34
C HIS A 208 0.83 -58.18 -13.43
N THR A 209 -0.22 -57.56 -12.87
CA THR A 209 -0.41 -56.90 -11.57
C THR A 209 0.47 -57.40 -10.38
N SER A 210 1.19 -56.47 -9.74
CA SER A 210 1.08 -56.07 -8.31
C SER A 210 2.38 -55.42 -7.82
N GLY A 211 2.28 -54.23 -7.23
CA GLY A 211 3.41 -53.55 -6.59
C GLY A 211 3.31 -52.03 -6.70
N HIS A 212 3.55 -51.33 -5.58
CA HIS A 212 3.70 -49.88 -5.53
C HIS A 212 4.65 -49.34 -6.61
N PHE A 213 4.46 -48.07 -7.00
CA PHE A 213 5.32 -47.28 -7.89
C PHE A 213 6.81 -47.35 -7.45
N GLU A 214 7.51 -48.41 -7.84
CA GLU A 214 8.94 -48.36 -8.05
C GLU A 214 9.18 -47.59 -9.35
N LEU A 215 10.02 -46.56 -9.26
CA LEU A 215 10.62 -45.92 -10.43
C LEU A 215 11.13 -47.00 -11.39
N PHE A 216 10.76 -46.90 -12.67
CA PHE A 216 11.33 -47.62 -13.81
C PHE A 216 12.82 -47.97 -13.61
N ARG A 217 13.10 -49.15 -13.07
CA ARG A 217 14.43 -49.74 -12.97
C ARG A 217 14.40 -51.06 -13.74
N GLY A 218 14.39 -50.95 -15.07
CA GLY A 218 14.45 -52.12 -15.95
C GLY A 218 13.69 -51.97 -17.26
N SER A 219 14.03 -50.99 -18.09
CA SER A 219 13.70 -51.04 -19.52
C SER A 219 14.76 -50.27 -20.31
N LYS A 220 15.07 -50.75 -21.52
CA LYS A 220 16.20 -50.34 -22.35
C LYS A 220 16.36 -48.82 -22.41
N ARG A 221 17.62 -48.34 -22.34
CA ARG A 221 18.07 -46.94 -22.32
C ARG A 221 17.39 -46.03 -23.36
N GLN A 222 16.87 -46.61 -24.44
CA GLN A 222 16.17 -45.92 -25.54
C GLN A 222 14.73 -45.48 -25.19
N GLY A 223 13.96 -46.28 -24.43
CA GLY A 223 12.57 -45.93 -24.07
C GLY A 223 12.47 -44.83 -23.01
N LYS A 224 13.49 -44.72 -22.13
CA LYS A 224 13.58 -43.67 -21.11
C LYS A 224 13.91 -42.30 -21.71
N LEU A 225 14.70 -42.26 -22.80
CA LEU A 225 14.99 -41.03 -23.53
C LEU A 225 13.75 -40.55 -24.30
N GLN A 226 13.04 -41.47 -24.96
CA GLN A 226 11.84 -41.16 -25.74
C GLN A 226 10.73 -40.56 -24.86
N GLY A 227 10.45 -41.13 -23.67
CA GLY A 227 9.46 -40.57 -22.75
C GLY A 227 9.81 -39.18 -22.19
N ILE A 228 11.10 -38.84 -22.07
CA ILE A 228 11.54 -37.49 -21.70
C ILE A 228 11.33 -36.51 -22.87
N PHE A 229 11.62 -36.94 -24.10
CA PHE A 229 11.36 -36.13 -25.30
C PHE A 229 9.87 -35.88 -25.50
N ASP A 230 9.02 -36.88 -25.33
CA ASP A 230 7.56 -36.76 -25.44
C ASP A 230 6.98 -35.86 -24.34
N PHE A 231 7.53 -35.93 -23.12
CA PHE A 231 7.20 -35.01 -22.01
C PHE A 231 7.53 -33.55 -22.33
N TRP A 232 8.74 -33.27 -22.83
CA TRP A 232 9.13 -31.90 -23.19
C TRP A 232 8.34 -31.39 -24.39
N LYS A 233 8.07 -32.25 -25.38
CA LYS A 233 7.23 -31.93 -26.54
C LYS A 233 5.80 -31.57 -26.09
N TYR A 234 5.18 -32.38 -25.22
CA TYR A 234 3.85 -32.12 -24.67
C TYR A 234 3.79 -30.82 -23.87
N THR A 235 4.78 -30.60 -22.99
CA THR A 235 4.90 -29.38 -22.18
C THR A 235 5.07 -28.13 -23.06
N CYS A 236 5.93 -28.19 -24.07
CA CYS A 236 6.13 -27.08 -25.02
C CYS A 236 4.86 -26.79 -25.82
N CYS A 237 4.15 -27.82 -26.32
CA CYS A 237 2.93 -27.64 -27.10
C CYS A 237 1.79 -27.00 -26.28
N VAL A 238 1.56 -27.47 -25.04
CA VAL A 238 0.54 -26.88 -24.15
C VAL A 238 0.90 -25.44 -23.79
N SER A 239 2.15 -25.17 -23.39
CA SER A 239 2.57 -23.84 -22.97
C SER A 239 2.58 -22.83 -24.11
N LEU A 240 3.02 -23.20 -25.32
CA LEU A 240 2.98 -22.33 -26.50
C LEU A 240 1.54 -22.03 -26.93
N LEU A 241 0.64 -23.00 -26.85
CA LEU A 241 -0.77 -22.81 -27.17
C LEU A 241 -1.47 -21.90 -26.15
N CYS A 242 -1.16 -22.03 -24.85
CA CYS A 242 -1.61 -21.08 -23.83
C CYS A 242 -1.15 -19.65 -24.14
N VAL A 243 0.12 -19.46 -24.49
CA VAL A 243 0.66 -18.13 -24.87
C VAL A 243 -0.06 -17.60 -26.10
N ALA A 244 -0.33 -18.43 -27.11
CA ALA A 244 -1.05 -18.00 -28.31
C ALA A 244 -2.50 -17.58 -28.01
N ILE A 245 -3.23 -18.34 -27.18
CA ILE A 245 -4.59 -18.01 -26.75
C ILE A 245 -4.62 -16.68 -25.97
N LEU A 246 -3.69 -16.51 -25.04
CA LEU A 246 -3.61 -15.31 -24.20
C LEU A 246 -3.13 -14.08 -24.99
N PHE A 247 -2.21 -14.27 -25.93
CA PHE A 247 -1.77 -13.20 -26.83
C PHE A 247 -2.90 -12.76 -27.78
N GLY A 248 -3.67 -13.71 -28.31
CA GLY A 248 -4.89 -13.40 -29.06
C GLY A 248 -5.91 -12.62 -28.24
N ALA A 249 -6.14 -13.01 -26.97
CA ALA A 249 -7.02 -12.28 -26.07
C ALA A 249 -6.50 -10.85 -25.75
N ALA A 250 -5.19 -10.69 -25.56
CA ALA A 250 -4.57 -9.39 -25.31
C ALA A 250 -4.63 -8.45 -26.52
N LEU A 251 -4.47 -8.98 -27.74
CA LEU A 251 -4.64 -8.21 -28.98
C LEU A 251 -6.07 -7.70 -29.17
N VAL A 252 -7.06 -8.49 -28.76
CA VAL A 252 -8.48 -8.07 -28.76
C VAL A 252 -8.75 -7.03 -27.66
N SER A 253 -8.02 -7.09 -26.55
CA SER A 253 -8.18 -6.20 -25.39
C SER A 253 -7.41 -4.87 -25.47
N ALA A 254 -6.57 -4.66 -26.50
CA ALA A 254 -5.82 -3.42 -26.78
C ALA A 254 -4.91 -2.86 -25.64
N GLU A 255 -4.38 -3.70 -24.74
CA GLU A 255 -3.49 -3.26 -23.64
C GLU A 255 -2.10 -3.92 -23.66
N PRO A 256 -0.99 -3.16 -23.79
CA PRO A 256 0.37 -3.72 -23.85
C PRO A 256 0.90 -4.25 -22.51
N HIS A 257 0.29 -3.89 -21.37
CA HIS A 257 0.76 -4.27 -20.03
C HIS A 257 0.45 -5.73 -19.62
N GLN A 258 -0.48 -6.40 -20.33
CA GLN A 258 -0.80 -7.83 -20.08
C GLN A 258 0.35 -8.80 -20.43
N VAL A 259 1.32 -8.36 -21.25
CA VAL A 259 2.43 -9.20 -21.74
C VAL A 259 3.41 -9.59 -20.62
N GLN A 260 3.71 -8.68 -19.69
CA GLN A 260 4.63 -8.94 -18.57
C GLN A 260 4.05 -9.91 -17.55
N VAL A 261 2.75 -9.79 -17.27
CA VAL A 261 1.99 -10.71 -16.39
C VAL A 261 1.96 -12.11 -17.00
N GLY A 262 1.79 -12.21 -18.33
CA GLY A 262 1.83 -13.46 -19.07
C GLY A 262 3.17 -14.19 -18.95
N PHE A 263 4.29 -13.46 -18.91
CA PHE A 263 5.63 -14.05 -18.80
C PHE A 263 5.88 -14.74 -17.44
N PHE A 264 5.58 -14.08 -16.31
CA PHE A 264 5.77 -14.69 -14.99
C PHE A 264 4.84 -15.88 -14.75
N ARG A 265 3.68 -15.87 -15.39
CA ARG A 265 2.70 -16.96 -15.31
C ARG A 265 3.04 -18.13 -16.22
N PHE A 266 3.68 -17.88 -17.37
CA PHE A 266 4.33 -18.93 -18.14
C PHE A 266 5.37 -19.68 -17.30
N ILE A 267 6.22 -18.96 -16.56
CA ILE A 267 7.20 -19.59 -15.65
C ILE A 267 6.49 -20.41 -14.55
N PHE A 268 5.42 -19.88 -13.96
CA PHE A 268 4.61 -20.58 -12.96
C PHE A 268 4.08 -21.92 -13.49
N PHE A 269 3.46 -21.92 -14.68
CA PHE A 269 2.87 -23.13 -15.27
C PHE A 269 3.93 -24.16 -15.65
N CYS A 270 5.04 -23.74 -16.28
CA CYS A 270 6.14 -24.65 -16.59
C CYS A 270 6.71 -25.33 -15.33
N SER A 271 6.85 -24.57 -14.25
CA SER A 271 7.35 -25.08 -12.96
C SER A 271 6.38 -26.05 -12.30
N ALA A 272 5.08 -25.77 -12.38
CA ALA A 272 4.05 -26.66 -11.86
C ALA A 272 3.90 -27.95 -12.68
N ILE A 273 4.06 -27.89 -14.00
CA ILE A 273 4.09 -29.10 -14.87
C ILE A 273 5.28 -29.99 -14.52
N LEU A 274 6.48 -29.41 -14.32
CA LEU A 274 7.65 -30.14 -13.84
C LEU A 274 7.40 -30.80 -12.48
N LEU A 275 6.72 -30.10 -11.57
CA LEU A 275 6.37 -30.65 -10.26
C LEU A 275 5.36 -31.80 -10.36
N ILE A 276 4.37 -31.71 -11.27
CA ILE A 276 3.41 -32.81 -11.53
C ILE A 276 4.15 -34.05 -12.04
N TYR A 277 5.10 -33.87 -12.97
CA TYR A 277 5.91 -34.97 -13.49
C TYR A 277 6.79 -35.61 -12.40
N ALA A 278 7.36 -34.81 -11.51
CA ALA A 278 8.19 -35.30 -10.42
C ALA A 278 7.37 -35.95 -9.27
N THR A 279 6.09 -35.59 -9.13
CA THR A 279 5.22 -35.99 -8.01
C THR A 279 3.84 -36.45 -8.49
N CYS A 280 2.80 -35.67 -8.22
CA CYS A 280 1.43 -35.87 -8.67
C CYS A 280 0.65 -34.54 -8.58
N GLY A 281 -0.50 -34.46 -9.25
CA GLY A 281 -1.29 -33.22 -9.32
C GLY A 281 -1.79 -32.72 -7.96
N THR A 282 -2.11 -33.62 -7.03
CA THR A 282 -2.53 -33.25 -5.66
C THR A 282 -1.39 -32.67 -4.83
N THR A 283 -0.17 -33.20 -4.98
CA THR A 283 1.04 -32.65 -4.32
C THR A 283 1.41 -31.29 -4.90
N THR A 284 1.32 -31.12 -6.22
CA THR A 284 1.51 -29.82 -6.87
C THR A 284 0.51 -28.79 -6.35
N ASN A 285 -0.77 -29.14 -6.24
CA ASN A 285 -1.78 -28.24 -5.68
C ASN A 285 -1.53 -27.88 -4.21
N PHE A 286 -1.01 -28.81 -3.41
CA PHE A 286 -0.60 -28.53 -2.03
C PHE A 286 0.50 -27.48 -1.96
N VAL A 287 1.55 -27.62 -2.78
CA VAL A 287 2.66 -26.66 -2.84
C VAL A 287 2.19 -25.30 -3.34
N ILE A 288 1.26 -25.26 -4.31
CA ILE A 288 0.70 -24.01 -4.83
C ILE A 288 -0.10 -23.25 -3.75
N VAL A 289 -0.96 -23.93 -2.99
CA VAL A 289 -1.73 -23.29 -1.91
C VAL A 289 -0.80 -22.81 -0.78
N LEU A 290 0.22 -23.61 -0.43
CA LEU A 290 1.23 -23.22 0.55
C LEU A 290 2.04 -22.00 0.11
N ALA A 291 2.33 -21.87 -1.19
CA ALA A 291 2.99 -20.69 -1.75
C ALA A 291 2.14 -19.42 -1.58
N TYR A 292 0.83 -19.49 -1.87
CA TYR A 292 -0.09 -18.36 -1.66
C TYR A 292 -0.19 -17.96 -0.18
N ALA A 293 -0.25 -18.93 0.74
CA ALA A 293 -0.25 -18.65 2.18
C ALA A 293 1.07 -18.00 2.64
N SER A 294 2.20 -18.39 2.04
CA SER A 294 3.52 -17.83 2.37
C SER A 294 3.73 -16.42 1.81
N GLN A 295 3.09 -16.07 0.69
CA GLN A 295 3.10 -14.71 0.14
C GLN A 295 2.49 -13.69 1.10
N MET A 296 1.39 -14.05 1.76
CA MET A 296 0.77 -13.21 2.79
C MET A 296 1.79 -12.85 3.88
N ALA A 297 2.54 -13.84 4.37
CA ALA A 297 3.54 -13.63 5.41
C ALA A 297 4.66 -12.66 5.00
N ILE A 298 5.13 -12.75 3.74
CA ILE A 298 6.24 -11.91 3.24
C ILE A 298 5.80 -10.47 3.02
N LEU A 299 4.59 -10.25 2.51
CA LEU A 299 4.15 -8.94 2.06
C LEU A 299 3.47 -8.10 3.14
N THR A 300 3.01 -8.72 4.23
CA THR A 300 2.29 -8.02 5.32
C THR A 300 2.96 -8.13 6.70
N PHE A 301 4.21 -8.64 6.76
CA PHE A 301 4.91 -9.06 7.99
C PHE A 301 4.86 -8.05 9.16
N SER A 302 4.83 -6.74 8.89
CA SER A 302 4.83 -5.68 9.89
C SER A 302 3.46 -5.35 10.51
N ASN A 303 2.33 -5.75 9.92
CA ASN A 303 0.98 -5.31 10.31
C ASN A 303 -0.06 -6.45 10.49
N LEU A 304 0.38 -7.70 10.67
CA LEU A 304 -0.54 -8.86 10.77
C LEU A 304 -1.35 -8.88 12.08
N LEU A 305 -2.67 -9.10 11.95
CA LEU A 305 -3.55 -9.40 13.09
C LEU A 305 -3.15 -10.73 13.77
N SER A 306 -3.48 -10.88 15.05
CA SER A 306 -3.20 -12.12 15.80
C SER A 306 -3.84 -13.36 15.15
N SER A 307 -5.05 -13.24 14.59
CA SER A 307 -5.71 -14.31 13.83
C SER A 307 -4.92 -14.74 12.59
N GLN A 308 -4.34 -13.78 11.88
CA GLN A 308 -3.58 -14.04 10.66
C GLN A 308 -2.24 -14.71 10.97
N LYS A 309 -1.57 -14.29 12.06
CA LYS A 309 -0.36 -14.95 12.58
C LYS A 309 -0.65 -16.42 12.90
N ILE A 310 -1.75 -16.70 13.58
CA ILE A 310 -2.19 -18.07 13.89
C ILE A 310 -2.44 -18.86 12.58
N GLY A 311 -3.16 -18.27 11.61
CA GLY A 311 -3.41 -18.90 10.31
C GLY A 311 -2.12 -19.27 9.56
N ILE A 312 -1.14 -18.37 9.54
CA ILE A 312 0.17 -18.62 8.90
C ILE A 312 0.94 -19.74 9.62
N CYS A 313 0.95 -19.75 10.96
CA CYS A 313 1.56 -20.83 11.74
C CYS A 313 0.92 -22.19 11.42
N ILE A 314 -0.41 -22.23 11.26
CA ILE A 314 -1.15 -23.44 10.86
C ILE A 314 -0.72 -23.90 9.46
N CYS A 315 -0.59 -22.98 8.49
CA CYS A 315 -0.11 -23.29 7.14
C CYS A 315 1.32 -23.90 7.14
N VAL A 316 2.24 -23.31 7.91
CA VAL A 316 3.61 -23.82 8.04
C VAL A 316 3.64 -25.20 8.70
N ALA A 317 2.89 -25.39 9.78
CA ALA A 317 2.77 -26.68 10.47
C ALA A 317 2.22 -27.77 9.54
N SER A 318 1.22 -27.43 8.73
CA SER A 318 0.68 -28.32 7.69
C SER A 318 1.74 -28.70 6.64
N GLY A 319 2.52 -27.72 6.16
CA GLY A 319 3.62 -27.98 5.21
C GLY A 319 4.64 -28.97 5.79
N VAL A 320 5.11 -28.73 7.01
CA VAL A 320 6.06 -29.61 7.71
C VAL A 320 5.48 -31.02 7.89
N TRP A 321 4.20 -31.13 8.26
CA TRP A 321 3.53 -32.42 8.39
C TRP A 321 3.45 -33.17 7.06
N PHE A 322 3.04 -32.50 5.98
CA PHE A 322 2.92 -33.08 4.65
C PHE A 322 4.26 -33.64 4.14
N PHE A 323 5.35 -32.87 4.30
CA PHE A 323 6.68 -33.31 3.87
C PHE A 323 7.25 -34.45 4.72
N ASN A 324 6.96 -34.50 6.03
CA ASN A 324 7.39 -35.59 6.90
C ASN A 324 6.67 -36.92 6.61
N ASN A 325 5.40 -36.89 6.21
CA ASN A 325 4.62 -38.10 5.91
C ASN A 325 4.99 -38.76 4.56
N ASN A 326 5.52 -38.02 3.60
CA ASN A 326 5.88 -38.53 2.25
C ASN A 326 7.27 -39.21 2.17
N GLY A 327 7.84 -39.64 3.30
CA GLY A 327 8.92 -40.64 3.32
C GLY A 327 10.34 -40.17 3.01
N LYS A 328 10.62 -38.85 2.98
CA LYS A 328 12.01 -38.33 3.00
C LYS A 328 12.18 -37.41 4.21
N PRO A 329 12.93 -37.81 5.25
CA PRO A 329 13.16 -36.93 6.40
C PRO A 329 13.86 -35.64 5.96
N LEU A 330 13.48 -34.52 6.57
CA LEU A 330 14.07 -33.18 6.35
C LEU A 330 15.61 -33.16 6.42
N ASN A 331 16.22 -34.17 7.06
CA ASN A 331 17.66 -34.41 7.12
C ASN A 331 18.33 -34.46 5.73
N THR A 332 17.63 -34.90 4.68
CA THR A 332 18.19 -35.03 3.31
C THR A 332 18.35 -33.68 2.60
N LEU A 333 17.59 -32.65 2.99
CA LEU A 333 17.71 -31.30 2.44
C LEU A 333 18.93 -30.57 3.02
N PHE A 334 19.22 -30.81 4.30
CA PHE A 334 20.34 -30.19 5.02
C PHE A 334 21.66 -30.97 4.93
N SER A 335 21.66 -32.24 4.51
CA SER A 335 22.89 -33.01 4.30
C SER A 335 23.76 -32.50 3.15
N TRP A 336 23.23 -31.64 2.28
CA TRP A 336 24.00 -30.99 1.21
C TRP A 336 24.85 -29.81 1.72
N ILE A 337 24.46 -29.19 2.85
CA ILE A 337 25.22 -28.13 3.54
C ILE A 337 26.44 -28.72 4.28
N GLU A 338 26.48 -30.04 4.48
CA GLU A 338 27.48 -30.73 5.32
C GLU A 338 28.57 -31.47 4.53
N LYS A 339 28.92 -31.00 3.32
CA LYS A 339 30.10 -31.51 2.59
C LYS A 339 31.04 -30.42 2.09
N SER A 340 31.90 -29.97 3.00
CA SER A 340 33.31 -29.72 2.70
C SER A 340 34.18 -30.49 3.70
N SER A 341 34.80 -31.56 3.22
CA SER A 341 36.06 -32.17 3.70
C SER A 341 36.29 -32.29 5.22
N LEU A 342 36.19 -33.50 5.78
CA LEU A 342 37.16 -34.06 6.75
C LEU A 342 36.78 -35.51 7.14
N PRO A 343 37.74 -36.40 7.47
CA PRO A 343 37.51 -37.83 7.66
C PRO A 343 36.75 -38.17 8.95
N GLN A 344 36.02 -39.28 8.88
CA GLN A 344 35.25 -39.86 9.98
C GLN A 344 36.12 -40.16 11.21
N HIS A 345 35.80 -39.54 12.35
CA HIS A 345 36.08 -40.12 13.67
C HIS A 345 34.77 -40.31 14.44
N LYS A 346 34.47 -41.58 14.74
CA LYS A 346 33.33 -42.04 15.54
C LYS A 346 33.41 -41.43 16.94
N GLY A 347 32.48 -40.54 17.26
CA GLY A 347 32.36 -39.94 18.60
C GLY A 347 31.35 -38.79 18.71
N TYR A 348 31.00 -38.14 17.60
CA TYR A 348 30.18 -36.91 17.62
C TYR A 348 28.65 -37.10 17.50
N LEU A 349 28.12 -38.33 17.52
CA LEU A 349 26.68 -38.55 17.37
C LEU A 349 25.83 -38.15 18.60
N ARG A 350 26.45 -38.00 19.78
CA ARG A 350 25.76 -37.51 21.01
C ARG A 350 25.74 -35.99 21.16
N ILE A 351 26.65 -35.26 20.51
CA ILE A 351 26.74 -33.79 20.62
C ILE A 351 25.79 -33.12 19.61
N LEU A 352 25.54 -33.73 18.45
CA LEU A 352 24.64 -33.20 17.42
C LEU A 352 23.15 -33.37 17.75
N THR A 353 22.78 -34.40 18.52
CA THR A 353 21.42 -34.56 19.05
C THR A 353 21.14 -33.54 20.15
N LEU A 354 22.13 -33.28 21.03
CA LEU A 354 22.01 -32.22 22.03
C LEU A 354 21.91 -30.83 21.38
N ARG A 355 22.68 -30.53 20.33
CA ARG A 355 22.59 -29.24 19.61
C ARG A 355 21.26 -29.06 18.87
N ARG A 356 20.67 -30.14 18.31
CA ARG A 356 19.33 -30.11 17.68
C ARG A 356 18.21 -29.98 18.70
N VAL A 357 18.34 -30.63 19.86
CA VAL A 357 17.41 -30.46 20.99
C VAL A 357 17.56 -29.07 21.59
N ILE A 358 18.77 -28.51 21.70
CA ILE A 358 19.01 -27.13 22.15
C ILE A 358 18.48 -26.13 21.13
N ILE A 359 18.62 -26.33 19.82
CA ILE A 359 18.09 -25.42 18.81
C ILE A 359 16.56 -25.51 18.75
N MET A 360 15.97 -26.70 18.79
CA MET A 360 14.52 -26.86 18.87
C MET A 360 13.96 -26.36 20.20
N ALA A 361 14.66 -26.57 21.31
CA ALA A 361 14.31 -26.00 22.60
C ALA A 361 14.50 -24.48 22.59
N LEU A 362 15.51 -23.92 21.93
CA LEU A 362 15.69 -22.47 21.78
C LEU A 362 14.63 -21.87 20.86
N ILE A 363 14.16 -22.58 19.83
CA ILE A 363 13.07 -22.15 18.97
C ILE A 363 11.73 -22.27 19.70
N ILE A 364 11.48 -23.37 20.41
CA ILE A 364 10.27 -23.57 21.23
C ILE A 364 10.28 -22.62 22.42
N VAL A 365 11.42 -22.33 23.04
CA VAL A 365 11.61 -21.34 24.10
C VAL A 365 11.55 -19.94 23.51
N SER A 366 11.98 -19.66 22.28
CA SER A 366 11.77 -18.36 21.62
C SER A 366 10.31 -18.16 21.19
N LEU A 367 9.60 -19.24 20.85
CA LEU A 367 8.17 -19.24 20.55
C LEU A 367 7.31 -19.22 21.82
N LEU A 368 7.77 -19.83 22.92
CA LEU A 368 7.16 -19.77 24.25
C LEU A 368 7.47 -18.44 24.93
N ILE A 369 8.68 -17.90 24.81
CA ILE A 369 9.01 -16.52 25.23
C ILE A 369 8.24 -15.55 24.35
N GLY A 370 8.12 -15.79 23.04
CA GLY A 370 7.32 -14.97 22.12
C GLY A 370 5.79 -15.09 22.28
N SER A 371 5.28 -16.15 22.93
CA SER A 371 3.86 -16.34 23.28
C SER A 371 3.56 -16.19 24.77
N GLN A 372 4.59 -16.11 25.60
CA GLN A 372 4.57 -15.73 27.01
C GLN A 372 5.32 -14.41 27.27
N ILE A 373 5.14 -13.42 26.38
CA ILE A 373 5.16 -12.03 26.83
C ILE A 373 3.70 -11.59 27.08
N PRO A 374 3.06 -12.02 28.17
CA PRO A 374 2.49 -11.10 29.13
C PRO A 374 3.60 -10.66 30.09
N ASP A 375 3.81 -9.35 30.15
CA ASP A 375 4.19 -8.67 31.39
C ASP A 375 5.42 -9.16 32.16
N PHE A 376 6.62 -9.18 31.55
CA PHE A 376 7.87 -9.28 32.31
C PHE A 376 8.94 -8.25 31.87
N TYR A 377 8.56 -6.98 31.92
CA TYR A 377 9.32 -5.92 32.63
C TYR A 377 8.30 -5.01 33.30
N ARG A 378 7.71 -5.50 34.40
CA ARG A 378 7.13 -4.63 35.41
C ARG A 378 7.47 -5.18 36.78
N THR A 379 8.77 -5.21 37.10
CA THR A 379 9.10 -4.59 38.38
C THR A 379 8.56 -3.17 38.25
N GLU A 380 7.40 -2.93 38.86
CA GLU A 380 7.02 -1.59 39.28
C GLU A 380 8.13 -1.11 40.21
N VAL A 381 9.24 -0.66 39.63
CA VAL A 381 9.79 0.58 40.11
C VAL A 381 8.62 1.52 39.90
N ARG A 382 7.90 1.83 40.99
CA ARG A 382 7.17 3.09 41.08
C ARG A 382 8.24 4.15 40.88
N ILE A 383 8.59 4.41 39.62
CA ILE A 383 9.25 5.63 39.24
C ILE A 383 8.27 6.69 39.74
N PRO A 384 8.71 7.62 40.61
CA PRO A 384 7.83 8.65 41.11
C PRO A 384 7.11 9.29 39.90
N PRO A 385 5.82 9.62 40.02
CA PRO A 385 5.09 10.24 38.92
C PRO A 385 5.94 11.35 38.32
N PHE A 386 6.34 11.18 37.06
CA PHE A 386 7.11 12.17 36.34
C PHE A 386 6.21 13.40 36.17
N PHE A 387 6.51 14.41 36.96
CA PHE A 387 6.02 15.75 36.73
C PHE A 387 7.08 16.42 35.85
N PRO A 388 6.90 16.54 34.52
CA PRO A 388 7.79 17.41 33.78
C PRO A 388 7.73 18.81 34.41
N PRO A 389 8.81 19.58 34.32
CA PRO A 389 8.82 20.92 34.86
C PRO A 389 7.65 21.72 34.28
N THR A 390 7.06 22.51 35.16
CA THR A 390 6.17 23.60 34.75
C THR A 390 6.95 24.45 33.74
N PRO A 391 6.44 24.72 32.53
CA PRO A 391 7.18 25.54 31.58
C PRO A 391 7.53 26.88 32.22
N ASP A 392 8.82 27.21 32.27
CA ASP A 392 9.30 28.49 32.81
C ASP A 392 8.93 29.66 31.89
N HIS A 393 8.62 29.37 30.61
CA HIS A 393 8.32 30.36 29.58
C HIS A 393 7.28 29.87 28.56
N ASP A 394 6.00 30.12 28.84
CA ASP A 394 4.90 29.77 27.93
C ASP A 394 4.91 30.65 26.64
N ALA A 395 5.41 31.90 26.71
CA ALA A 395 5.38 32.90 25.62
C ALA A 395 6.59 32.85 24.67
N TYR A 396 7.04 31.65 24.31
CA TYR A 396 8.31 31.41 23.61
C TYR A 396 8.38 31.88 22.15
N LEU A 397 7.25 32.20 21.50
CA LEU A 397 7.24 32.79 20.16
C LEU A 397 7.20 34.33 20.18
N GLY A 398 7.15 34.94 21.37
CA GLY A 398 6.97 36.38 21.52
C GLY A 398 5.55 36.84 21.14
N PRO A 399 5.31 38.16 20.98
CA PRO A 399 3.98 38.67 20.70
C PRO A 399 3.49 38.25 19.31
N ARG A 400 2.21 37.89 19.23
CA ARG A 400 1.55 37.53 17.97
C ARG A 400 1.63 38.68 16.96
N ALA A 401 1.91 38.34 15.69
CA ALA A 401 1.88 39.30 14.58
C ALA A 401 0.52 40.01 14.46
N ARG A 402 0.50 41.23 13.92
CA ARG A 402 -0.77 41.97 13.69
C ARG A 402 -1.63 41.28 12.63
N THR A 403 -2.93 41.57 12.65
CA THR A 403 -3.96 40.96 11.80
C THR A 403 -3.74 41.10 10.30
N ASN A 404 -2.99 42.11 9.88
CA ASN A 404 -2.76 42.46 8.49
C ASN A 404 -1.36 42.06 7.98
N ILE A 405 -0.51 41.45 8.82
CA ILE A 405 0.83 41.02 8.45
C ILE A 405 0.77 39.79 7.55
N LEU A 406 1.49 39.85 6.44
CA LEU A 406 1.60 38.78 5.44
C LEU A 406 3.03 38.25 5.37
N ALA A 407 3.18 36.95 5.11
CA ALA A 407 4.48 36.33 4.92
C ALA A 407 4.92 36.44 3.45
N ASN A 408 6.19 36.76 3.24
CA ASN A 408 6.82 36.66 1.91
C ASN A 408 7.13 35.20 1.61
N LEU A 409 6.22 34.54 0.90
CA LEU A 409 6.32 33.11 0.58
C LEU A 409 7.52 32.78 -0.31
N ASP A 410 7.90 33.68 -1.24
CA ASP A 410 9.05 33.46 -2.12
C ASP A 410 10.36 33.49 -1.32
N LEU A 411 10.52 34.48 -0.44
CA LEU A 411 11.69 34.56 0.45
C LEU A 411 11.80 33.33 1.36
N LEU A 412 10.67 32.87 1.90
CA LEU A 412 10.62 31.66 2.73
C LEU A 412 11.09 30.42 1.97
N VAL A 413 10.65 30.25 0.72
CA VAL A 413 11.09 29.14 -0.14
C VAL A 413 12.56 29.28 -0.52
N ASP A 414 13.02 30.47 -0.88
CA ASP A 414 14.42 30.71 -1.25
C ASP A 414 15.39 30.46 -0.09
N GLU A 415 15.00 30.76 1.15
CA GLU A 415 15.83 30.49 2.31
C GLU A 415 15.84 29.03 2.77
N CYS A 416 14.71 28.34 2.65
CA CYS A 416 14.59 26.96 3.11
C CYS A 416 14.92 25.90 2.05
N ARG A 417 14.72 26.22 0.76
CA ARG A 417 14.95 25.30 -0.37
C ARG A 417 16.08 25.78 -1.27
N GLY A 418 16.11 27.08 -1.55
CA GLY A 418 16.87 27.65 -2.67
C GLY A 418 16.05 27.70 -3.97
N PRO A 419 16.68 28.05 -5.10
CA PRO A 419 16.02 28.19 -6.38
C PRO A 419 15.44 26.85 -6.86
N TYR A 420 14.43 26.92 -7.71
CA TYR A 420 13.72 25.72 -8.15
C TYR A 420 14.60 24.77 -8.98
N GLU A 421 15.46 25.31 -9.83
CA GLU A 421 16.35 24.54 -10.72
C GLU A 421 17.39 23.75 -9.93
N LYS A 422 17.73 24.22 -8.73
CA LYS A 422 18.73 23.64 -7.85
C LYS A 422 18.31 23.84 -6.39
N PRO A 423 17.57 22.90 -5.78
CA PRO A 423 17.13 23.03 -4.40
C PRO A 423 18.28 22.69 -3.43
N GLU A 424 19.35 23.50 -3.40
CA GLU A 424 20.56 23.18 -2.63
C GLU A 424 20.41 23.25 -1.11
N LYS A 425 19.45 24.04 -0.60
CA LYS A 425 19.21 24.19 0.86
C LYS A 425 18.16 23.22 1.40
N LEU A 426 17.40 22.56 0.51
CA LEU A 426 16.26 21.68 0.83
C LEU A 426 16.55 20.64 1.93
N ARG A 427 17.78 20.12 1.97
CA ARG A 427 18.17 19.06 2.93
C ARG A 427 18.68 19.62 4.27
N ASP A 428 19.03 20.90 4.34
CA ASP A 428 19.47 21.56 5.58
C ASP A 428 18.26 22.08 6.37
N VAL A 429 17.47 21.13 6.87
CA VAL A 429 16.21 21.41 7.58
C VAL A 429 16.46 22.22 8.84
N ARG A 430 17.57 21.97 9.53
CA ARG A 430 17.92 22.68 10.76
C ARG A 430 18.09 24.17 10.49
N LYS A 431 18.84 24.52 9.44
CA LYS A 431 19.02 25.92 9.06
C LYS A 431 17.71 26.61 8.70
N CYS A 432 16.81 25.92 7.98
CA CYS A 432 15.47 26.44 7.70
C CYS A 432 14.69 26.70 9.00
N ILE A 433 14.60 25.71 9.90
CA ILE A 433 13.89 25.84 11.18
C ILE A 433 14.45 27.00 12.03
N ASP A 434 15.77 27.12 12.13
CA ASP A 434 16.43 28.20 12.86
C ASP A 434 16.10 29.58 12.24
N TYR A 435 16.05 29.68 10.91
CA TYR A 435 15.61 30.88 10.21
C TYR A 435 14.14 31.21 10.50
N LEU A 436 13.25 30.22 10.44
CA LEU A 436 11.84 30.38 10.79
C LEU A 436 11.65 30.84 12.24
N ALA A 437 12.48 30.37 13.17
CA ALA A 437 12.40 30.71 14.58
C ALA A 437 12.94 32.12 14.90
N THR A 438 14.01 32.54 14.23
CA THR A 438 14.81 33.71 14.65
C THR A 438 14.71 34.93 13.74
N GLN A 439 14.30 34.76 12.47
CA GLN A 439 14.34 35.81 11.46
C GLN A 439 12.95 36.26 11.00
N GLN A 440 11.95 36.20 11.89
CA GLN A 440 10.55 36.52 11.58
C GLN A 440 10.36 37.89 10.94
N ASP A 441 11.09 38.91 11.41
CA ASP A 441 11.00 40.28 10.91
C ASP A 441 11.48 40.44 9.46
N THR A 442 12.22 39.46 8.93
CA THR A 442 12.72 39.50 7.55
C THR A 442 11.67 39.06 6.54
N TYR A 443 10.82 38.08 6.91
CA TYR A 443 9.82 37.51 6.02
C TYR A 443 8.38 37.93 6.34
N PHE A 444 8.13 38.60 7.46
CA PHE A 444 6.85 39.25 7.75
C PHE A 444 6.83 40.68 7.22
N GLN A 445 5.85 40.95 6.36
CA GLN A 445 5.69 42.24 5.70
C GLN A 445 4.39 42.91 6.13
N ALA A 446 4.45 44.21 6.36
CA ALA A 446 3.26 45.04 6.42
C ALA A 446 2.70 45.21 5.00
N PRO A 447 1.36 45.24 4.83
CA PRO A 447 0.76 45.40 3.52
C PRO A 447 1.17 46.75 2.91
N LYS A 448 1.55 46.74 1.63
CA LYS A 448 1.75 47.98 0.86
C LYS A 448 0.38 48.66 0.72
N VAL A 449 0.31 49.95 1.06
CA VAL A 449 -0.92 50.75 1.20
C VAL A 449 -1.81 50.81 -0.08
N GLU A 450 -1.35 50.30 -1.22
CA GLU A 450 -1.98 50.52 -2.54
C GLU A 450 -2.85 49.38 -3.10
N GLN A 451 -3.12 48.28 -2.38
CA GLN A 451 -3.96 47.18 -2.91
C GLN A 451 -5.31 46.96 -2.21
N THR A 452 -5.84 47.99 -1.54
CA THR A 452 -7.22 47.99 -1.03
C THR A 452 -8.15 48.78 -1.97
N ALA A 453 -8.34 48.27 -3.18
CA ALA A 453 -9.38 48.78 -4.09
C ALA A 453 -9.79 47.72 -5.13
N ALA A 454 -10.38 46.60 -4.68
CA ALA A 454 -11.40 45.85 -5.43
C ALA A 454 -11.72 44.53 -4.71
N THR A 455 -12.60 44.56 -3.71
CA THR A 455 -13.57 43.47 -3.58
C THR A 455 -14.82 44.00 -2.90
N THR A 456 -15.93 43.71 -3.56
CA THR A 456 -17.22 44.37 -3.46
C THR A 456 -17.86 44.15 -2.09
N VAL A 457 -18.23 45.26 -1.47
CA VAL A 457 -19.03 45.33 -0.24
C VAL A 457 -20.44 44.81 -0.54
N LEU A 458 -20.90 43.83 0.23
CA LEU A 458 -22.32 43.70 0.57
C LEU A 458 -22.46 44.07 2.06
N GLU A 459 -23.21 45.13 2.32
CA GLU A 459 -23.31 45.80 3.61
C GLU A 459 -24.09 45.04 4.70
N LYS A 460 -23.66 45.33 5.94
CA LYS A 460 -24.39 45.40 7.23
C LYS A 460 -24.65 44.10 8.02
N ALA A 461 -23.76 43.89 9.00
CA ALA A 461 -24.17 43.72 10.39
C ALA A 461 -23.22 44.52 11.32
N PRO A 462 -23.70 45.12 12.42
CA PRO A 462 -22.89 45.91 13.32
C PRO A 462 -22.26 45.00 14.37
N ASP A 463 -20.94 44.86 14.33
CA ASP A 463 -20.10 44.79 15.53
C ASP A 463 -18.67 45.06 15.11
N THR A 464 -18.05 46.05 15.76
CA THR A 464 -16.69 46.56 15.56
C THR A 464 -15.68 45.44 15.25
N SER A 465 -15.11 45.48 14.04
CA SER A 465 -14.31 44.40 13.45
C SER A 465 -12.99 44.14 14.20
N ILE A 466 -13.00 43.17 15.12
CA ILE A 466 -11.81 42.67 15.85
C ILE A 466 -10.80 42.00 14.87
N CYS A 467 -11.26 41.55 13.70
CA CYS A 467 -10.40 41.05 12.65
C CYS A 467 -10.26 42.08 11.52
N GLU A 468 -9.08 42.68 11.38
CA GLU A 468 -8.72 43.44 10.18
C GLU A 468 -8.37 42.45 9.06
N GLY A 469 -9.34 42.17 8.18
CA GLY A 469 -9.18 41.29 7.01
C GLY A 469 -10.12 40.07 7.00
N PRO A 470 -9.94 39.13 6.06
CA PRO A 470 -10.86 38.00 5.91
C PRO A 470 -10.76 37.02 7.08
N ILE A 471 -11.89 36.39 7.39
CA ILE A 471 -11.96 35.21 8.25
C ILE A 471 -11.49 34.01 7.42
N ILE A 472 -10.49 33.29 7.92
CA ILE A 472 -9.89 32.15 7.22
C ILE A 472 -10.56 30.85 7.69
N LEU A 473 -11.03 30.06 6.73
CA LEU A 473 -11.62 28.75 7.02
C LEU A 473 -10.53 27.68 7.10
N TYR A 474 -10.59 26.88 8.16
CA TYR A 474 -9.77 25.70 8.37
C TYR A 474 -10.69 24.50 8.22
N HIS A 475 -10.28 23.53 7.41
CA HIS A 475 -11.06 22.36 7.09
C HIS A 475 -10.31 21.10 7.51
N VAL A 476 -11.02 20.20 8.16
CA VAL A 476 -10.58 18.81 8.36
C VAL A 476 -11.70 17.87 7.96
N TRP A 477 -11.36 16.73 7.40
CA TRP A 477 -12.30 15.66 7.12
C TRP A 477 -11.99 14.45 7.99
N TRP A 478 -13.03 13.79 8.49
CA TRP A 478 -12.87 12.60 9.32
C TRP A 478 -13.93 11.54 9.05
N SER A 479 -13.48 10.29 9.06
CA SER A 479 -14.33 9.10 8.95
C SER A 479 -14.04 8.19 10.13
N GLY A 480 -14.95 8.18 11.11
CA GLY A 480 -14.84 7.38 12.33
C GLY A 480 -15.32 8.15 13.57
N SER A 481 -15.25 7.52 14.74
CA SER A 481 -15.56 8.17 16.02
C SER A 481 -14.49 9.21 16.40
N PRO A 482 -14.83 10.25 17.18
CA PRO A 482 -13.84 11.18 17.70
C PRO A 482 -12.97 10.50 18.76
N SER A 483 -11.69 10.85 18.79
CA SER A 483 -10.69 10.31 19.72
C SER A 483 -9.85 11.42 20.34
N TRP A 484 -8.93 11.08 21.24
CA TRP A 484 -7.97 12.04 21.79
C TRP A 484 -7.16 12.78 20.72
N ARG A 485 -6.96 12.20 19.53
CA ARG A 485 -6.26 12.86 18.40
C ARG A 485 -7.08 13.99 17.82
N THR A 486 -8.39 13.76 17.63
CA THR A 486 -9.30 14.81 17.17
C THR A 486 -9.38 15.94 18.21
N GLU A 487 -9.35 15.59 19.50
CA GLU A 487 -9.24 16.57 20.58
C GLU A 487 -7.90 17.33 20.51
N LEU A 488 -6.78 16.63 20.26
CA LEU A 488 -5.45 17.23 20.14
C LEU A 488 -5.41 18.26 19.00
N PHE A 489 -5.92 17.90 17.83
CA PHE A 489 -6.05 18.82 16.69
C PHE A 489 -6.85 20.07 17.08
N ILE A 490 -8.08 19.90 17.58
CA ILE A 490 -8.99 21.01 17.91
C ILE A 490 -8.38 21.93 18.98
N LYS A 491 -7.75 21.34 20.00
CA LYS A 491 -7.07 22.11 21.05
C LYS A 491 -5.84 22.84 20.52
N SER A 492 -5.06 22.24 19.62
CA SER A 492 -3.93 22.94 18.98
C SER A 492 -4.39 24.13 18.14
N TYR A 493 -5.52 24.01 17.45
CA TYR A 493 -6.17 25.11 16.75
C TYR A 493 -6.54 26.26 17.70
N PHE A 494 -7.21 25.96 18.83
CA PHE A 494 -7.55 26.98 19.83
C PHE A 494 -6.33 27.59 20.54
N TYR A 495 -5.28 26.81 20.73
CA TYR A 495 -4.04 27.25 21.36
C TYR A 495 -3.27 28.23 20.48
N THR A 496 -3.26 28.00 19.16
CA THR A 496 -2.37 28.71 18.24
C THR A 496 -3.04 29.74 17.34
N GLN A 497 -4.28 29.53 16.88
CA GLN A 497 -4.92 30.40 15.88
C GLN A 497 -5.68 31.57 16.53
N ARG A 498 -5.76 32.70 15.82
CA ARG A 498 -6.56 33.87 16.27
C ARG A 498 -8.05 33.64 15.98
N LEU A 499 -8.83 33.28 17.01
CA LEU A 499 -10.25 32.89 16.85
C LEU A 499 -11.18 33.99 16.32
N ALA A 500 -10.83 35.26 16.51
CA ALA A 500 -11.57 36.37 15.88
C ALA A 500 -11.46 36.34 14.34
N CYS A 501 -10.42 35.71 13.79
CA CYS A 501 -10.03 35.73 12.39
C CYS A 501 -10.05 34.35 11.71
N SER A 502 -10.49 33.30 12.39
CA SER A 502 -10.50 31.95 11.83
C SER A 502 -11.74 31.17 12.25
N ARG A 503 -12.13 30.17 11.45
CA ARG A 503 -13.23 29.24 11.77
C ARG A 503 -12.80 27.83 11.43
N LEU A 504 -13.06 26.88 12.32
CA LEU A 504 -12.75 25.47 12.11
C LEU A 504 -13.99 24.70 11.66
N TRP A 505 -13.95 24.13 10.47
CA TRP A 505 -15.00 23.26 9.93
C TRP A 505 -14.52 21.81 9.94
N ILE A 506 -15.25 20.98 10.66
CA ILE A 506 -14.99 19.56 10.81
C ILE A 506 -16.03 18.81 9.99
N TRP A 507 -15.60 18.20 8.89
CA TRP A 507 -16.43 17.47 7.95
C TRP A 507 -16.46 15.99 8.33
N ILE A 508 -17.65 15.48 8.68
CA ILE A 508 -17.85 14.11 9.11
C ILE A 508 -18.41 13.29 7.95
N ASN A 509 -17.69 12.25 7.57
CA ASN A 509 -18.10 11.36 6.49
C ASN A 509 -19.38 10.59 6.86
N VAL A 510 -20.48 10.89 6.17
CA VAL A 510 -21.74 10.16 6.37
C VAL A 510 -22.07 9.19 5.23
N ASP A 511 -21.30 9.19 4.14
CA ASP A 511 -21.50 8.27 3.01
C ASP A 511 -21.31 6.79 3.42
N HIS A 512 -20.38 6.53 4.33
CA HIS A 512 -20.15 5.19 4.89
C HIS A 512 -20.83 4.96 6.24
N HIS A 513 -21.18 6.05 6.94
CA HIS A 513 -21.72 6.01 8.29
C HIS A 513 -22.82 7.07 8.48
N PRO A 514 -24.06 6.80 8.04
CA PRO A 514 -25.14 7.79 8.05
C PRO A 514 -25.46 8.42 9.43
N GLY A 515 -25.16 7.71 10.53
CA GLY A 515 -25.33 8.19 11.90
C GLY A 515 -24.09 8.88 12.51
N ALA A 516 -22.99 9.03 11.76
CA ALA A 516 -21.71 9.47 12.33
C ALA A 516 -21.76 10.85 12.97
N LEU A 517 -22.49 11.80 12.38
CA LEU A 517 -22.63 13.15 12.94
C LEU A 517 -23.31 13.13 14.32
N LYS A 518 -24.40 12.38 14.44
CA LYS A 518 -25.12 12.21 15.71
C LYS A 518 -24.21 11.55 16.75
N ASN A 519 -23.52 10.47 16.36
CA ASN A 519 -22.56 9.78 17.22
C ASN A 519 -21.45 10.74 17.71
N TRP A 520 -20.96 11.62 16.84
CA TRP A 520 -19.98 12.65 17.21
C TRP A 520 -20.51 13.62 18.26
N MET A 521 -21.72 14.16 18.07
CA MET A 521 -22.33 15.10 19.01
C MET A 521 -22.59 14.49 20.39
N GLU A 522 -22.91 13.19 20.44
CA GLU A 522 -23.17 12.46 21.67
C GLU A 522 -21.88 11.92 22.33
N HIS A 523 -20.76 11.88 21.59
CA HIS A 523 -19.53 11.28 22.08
C HIS A 523 -18.88 12.11 23.20
N PRO A 524 -18.50 11.51 24.34
CA PRO A 524 -17.91 12.25 25.46
C PRO A 524 -16.64 13.03 25.12
N SER A 525 -15.80 12.51 24.22
CA SER A 525 -14.56 13.19 23.78
C SER A 525 -14.84 14.46 22.97
N PHE A 526 -15.99 14.57 22.30
CA PHE A 526 -16.35 15.75 21.51
C PHE A 526 -17.38 16.66 22.21
N ALA A 527 -18.16 16.13 23.15
CA ALA A 527 -19.19 16.88 23.89
C ALA A 527 -18.66 18.19 24.53
N LYS A 528 -17.40 18.21 24.95
CA LYS A 528 -16.71 19.40 25.49
C LYS A 528 -16.59 20.57 24.51
N PHE A 529 -16.69 20.30 23.19
CA PHE A 529 -16.58 21.30 22.13
C PHE A 529 -17.93 21.85 21.67
N LEU A 530 -19.05 21.26 22.09
CA LEU A 530 -20.40 21.73 21.73
C LEU A 530 -20.65 23.23 22.07
N PRO A 531 -20.13 23.80 23.18
CA PRO A 531 -20.30 25.22 23.45
C PRO A 531 -19.68 26.15 22.40
N PHE A 532 -18.65 25.69 21.68
CA PHE A 532 -17.95 26.42 20.61
C PHE A 532 -18.64 26.28 19.24
N ILE A 533 -19.48 25.26 19.07
CA ILE A 533 -20.40 25.19 17.93
C ILE A 533 -21.46 26.28 18.05
N LYS A 534 -21.98 26.51 19.27
CA LYS A 534 -23.00 27.53 19.52
C LYS A 534 -22.50 28.96 19.29
N THR A 535 -21.23 29.23 19.58
CA THR A 535 -20.59 30.54 19.36
C THR A 535 -19.98 30.68 17.97
N GLY A 536 -19.89 29.57 17.22
CA GLY A 536 -19.55 29.56 15.80
C GLY A 536 -18.06 29.42 15.51
N GLU A 537 -17.18 29.26 16.50
CA GLU A 537 -15.75 29.00 16.26
C GLU A 537 -15.51 27.63 15.60
N ILE A 538 -16.36 26.65 15.92
CA ILE A 538 -16.40 25.33 15.28
C ILE A 538 -17.70 25.18 14.49
N ALA A 539 -17.62 24.63 13.29
CA ALA A 539 -18.78 24.10 12.58
C ALA A 539 -18.58 22.60 12.31
N LEU A 540 -19.49 21.78 12.82
CA LEU A 540 -19.56 20.36 12.47
C LEU A 540 -20.44 20.22 11.22
N LYS A 541 -19.93 19.61 10.16
CA LYS A 541 -20.57 19.52 8.84
C LYS A 541 -20.73 18.07 8.43
N GLU A 542 -21.83 17.74 7.77
CA GLU A 542 -21.95 16.46 7.07
C GLU A 542 -21.15 16.50 5.77
N TRP A 543 -20.37 15.47 5.53
CA TRP A 543 -19.72 15.24 4.25
C TRP A 543 -20.45 14.14 3.47
N ARG A 544 -20.90 14.51 2.27
CA ARG A 544 -21.36 13.60 1.24
C ARG A 544 -20.68 13.97 -0.06
N LEU A 545 -20.16 13.00 -0.80
CA LEU A 545 -19.57 13.23 -2.10
C LEU A 545 -20.66 13.81 -3.03
N PRO A 546 -20.53 15.09 -3.46
CA PRO A 546 -21.51 15.68 -4.36
C PRO A 546 -21.49 14.96 -5.71
N SER A 547 -22.60 14.98 -6.43
CA SER A 547 -22.65 14.43 -7.80
C SER A 547 -21.89 15.30 -8.79
N ARG A 548 -21.92 16.62 -8.57
CA ARG A 548 -21.26 17.62 -9.40
C ARG A 548 -20.94 18.88 -8.59
N VAL A 549 -19.94 19.64 -9.05
CA VAL A 549 -19.57 20.95 -8.50
C VAL A 549 -19.40 21.96 -9.64
N PRO A 550 -19.74 23.25 -9.42
CA PRO A 550 -19.58 24.27 -10.45
C PRO A 550 -18.11 24.41 -10.86
N VAL A 551 -17.84 24.71 -12.13
CA VAL A 551 -16.50 25.12 -12.56
C VAL A 551 -16.34 26.61 -12.32
N SER A 552 -15.13 27.07 -11.99
CA SER A 552 -14.83 28.50 -11.89
C SER A 552 -15.19 29.22 -13.18
N PRO A 553 -15.81 30.42 -13.13
CA PRO A 553 -16.06 31.20 -14.33
C PRO A 553 -14.75 31.67 -14.99
N ASP A 554 -13.68 31.78 -14.22
CA ASP A 554 -12.39 32.31 -14.66
C ASP A 554 -11.44 31.22 -15.12
N ILE A 555 -11.88 30.24 -15.91
CA ILE A 555 -11.02 29.13 -16.40
C ILE A 555 -9.81 29.67 -17.17
N ASP A 556 -8.66 29.04 -16.97
CA ASP A 556 -7.45 29.33 -17.74
C ASP A 556 -7.69 29.06 -19.24
N SER A 557 -7.29 29.97 -20.11
CA SER A 557 -7.52 29.83 -21.55
C SER A 557 -6.81 28.59 -22.12
N LEU A 558 -5.69 28.16 -21.54
CA LEU A 558 -4.97 26.96 -21.94
C LEU A 558 -5.69 25.70 -21.49
N ASP A 559 -6.27 25.69 -20.28
CA ASP A 559 -7.10 24.58 -19.80
C ASP A 559 -8.34 24.45 -20.69
N LYS A 560 -8.96 25.59 -21.03
CA LYS A 560 -10.10 25.62 -21.94
C LYS A 560 -9.75 25.04 -23.31
N ALA A 561 -8.62 25.47 -23.89
CA ALA A 561 -8.17 24.94 -25.18
C ALA A 561 -7.78 23.45 -25.13
N ARG A 562 -7.29 22.97 -23.99
CA ARG A 562 -6.78 21.61 -23.82
C ARG A 562 -7.89 20.59 -23.52
N TYR A 563 -8.87 20.99 -22.72
CA TYR A 563 -9.85 20.07 -22.16
C TYR A 563 -11.19 20.12 -22.87
N TYR A 564 -11.54 21.25 -23.50
CA TYR A 564 -12.84 21.38 -24.16
C TYR A 564 -12.76 20.73 -25.53
N ALA A 565 -13.51 19.64 -25.66
CA ALA A 565 -13.70 18.94 -26.93
C ALA A 565 -14.84 19.59 -27.72
N GLN A 566 -15.13 19.06 -28.92
CA GLN A 566 -16.34 19.44 -29.65
C GLN A 566 -17.57 19.08 -28.79
N PRO A 567 -18.44 20.04 -28.45
CA PRO A 567 -19.58 19.79 -27.57
C PRO A 567 -20.50 18.69 -28.12
N GLY A 568 -21.00 17.83 -27.23
CA GLY A 568 -22.00 16.83 -27.56
C GLY A 568 -23.37 17.43 -27.88
N GLN A 569 -24.34 16.57 -28.21
CA GLN A 569 -25.74 16.99 -28.32
C GLN A 569 -26.35 17.17 -26.92
N PRO A 570 -27.28 18.12 -26.73
CA PRO A 570 -27.98 18.28 -25.46
C PRO A 570 -28.77 17.03 -25.07
N ASN A 571 -28.74 16.67 -23.79
CA ASN A 571 -29.59 15.62 -23.24
C ASN A 571 -31.05 16.11 -23.06
N TYR A 572 -31.93 15.24 -22.56
CA TYR A 572 -33.34 15.57 -22.33
C TYR A 572 -33.59 16.70 -21.30
N LYS A 573 -32.58 17.05 -20.49
CA LYS A 573 -32.60 18.19 -19.56
C LYS A 573 -32.01 19.46 -20.18
N GLY A 574 -31.55 19.43 -21.43
CA GLY A 574 -30.85 20.53 -22.08
C GLY A 574 -29.38 20.66 -21.69
N GLU A 575 -28.82 19.69 -20.95
CA GLU A 575 -27.41 19.71 -20.54
C GLU A 575 -26.52 19.20 -21.68
N VAL A 576 -25.36 19.83 -21.88
CA VAL A 576 -24.42 19.51 -22.94
C VAL A 576 -23.08 19.09 -22.34
N PHE A 577 -22.54 17.95 -22.78
CA PHE A 577 -21.15 17.61 -22.48
C PHE A 577 -20.21 18.50 -23.28
N VAL A 578 -19.42 19.31 -22.59
CA VAL A 578 -18.47 20.25 -23.21
C VAL A 578 -17.02 19.74 -23.15
N ALA A 579 -16.73 18.86 -22.20
CA ALA A 579 -15.45 18.18 -22.04
C ALA A 579 -15.65 16.87 -21.29
N ASP A 580 -14.58 16.06 -21.22
CA ASP A 580 -14.54 14.90 -20.32
C ASP A 580 -14.90 15.33 -18.90
N SER A 581 -15.97 14.75 -18.34
CA SER A 581 -16.46 15.06 -16.99
C SER A 581 -16.92 16.52 -16.75
N ILE A 582 -17.10 17.33 -17.80
CA ILE A 582 -17.69 18.68 -17.67
C ILE A 582 -18.99 18.75 -18.45
N ILE A 583 -20.06 19.09 -17.74
CA ILE A 583 -21.38 19.36 -18.33
C ILE A 583 -21.70 20.84 -18.22
N ARG A 584 -22.40 21.37 -19.22
CA ARG A 584 -23.00 22.70 -19.17
C ARG A 584 -24.51 22.56 -19.07
N ASP A 585 -25.12 23.24 -18.12
CA ASP A 585 -26.59 23.28 -18.00
C ASP A 585 -27.23 24.20 -19.06
N ALA A 586 -28.56 24.28 -19.05
CA ALA A 586 -29.32 25.09 -20.00
C ALA A 586 -29.08 26.61 -19.79
N GLU A 587 -28.73 27.00 -18.56
CA GLU A 587 -28.40 28.36 -18.15
C GLU A 587 -26.96 28.78 -18.53
N GLY A 588 -26.13 27.82 -18.96
CA GLY A 588 -24.76 28.05 -19.40
C GLY A 588 -23.70 27.89 -18.31
N GLN A 589 -24.07 27.50 -17.08
CA GLN A 589 -23.15 27.18 -16.01
C GLN A 589 -22.53 25.80 -16.25
N GLU A 590 -21.21 25.74 -16.10
CA GLU A 590 -20.46 24.49 -16.26
C GLU A 590 -20.25 23.82 -14.91
N TYR A 591 -20.30 22.50 -14.89
CA TYR A 591 -20.11 21.67 -13.71
C TYR A 591 -19.13 20.53 -14.00
N ILE A 592 -18.20 20.29 -13.09
CA ILE A 592 -17.43 19.05 -13.03
C ILE A 592 -18.37 17.97 -12.47
N GLN A 593 -18.69 16.97 -13.28
CA GLN A 593 -19.52 15.83 -12.94
C GLN A 593 -18.64 14.68 -12.44
N PHE A 594 -18.90 14.19 -11.23
CA PHE A 594 -18.13 13.09 -10.64
C PHE A 594 -18.72 11.71 -10.95
N TYR A 595 -20.04 11.60 -11.10
CA TYR A 595 -20.77 10.38 -11.47
C TYR A 595 -22.11 10.71 -12.12
N GLU A 596 -22.63 9.87 -13.02
CA GLU A 596 -23.97 10.07 -13.58
C GLU A 596 -25.08 9.76 -12.54
N PRO A 597 -26.20 10.50 -12.52
CA PRO A 597 -27.32 10.19 -11.64
C PRO A 597 -27.86 8.77 -11.90
N GLY A 598 -27.58 7.84 -10.98
CA GLY A 598 -27.99 6.43 -11.08
C GLY A 598 -26.83 5.45 -11.31
N ASP A 599 -25.64 5.95 -11.67
CA ASP A 599 -24.43 5.16 -11.80
C ASP A 599 -23.56 5.38 -10.56
N GLN A 600 -23.76 4.54 -9.54
CA GLN A 600 -22.98 4.59 -8.30
C GLN A 600 -21.65 3.87 -8.47
N THR A 601 -20.79 4.36 -9.36
CA THR A 601 -19.36 4.19 -9.15
C THR A 601 -18.97 5.16 -8.03
N GLN A 602 -19.32 4.81 -6.78
CA GLN A 602 -18.78 5.50 -5.61
C GLN A 602 -17.25 5.57 -5.78
N LEU A 603 -16.57 6.53 -5.14
CA LEU A 603 -15.15 6.39 -4.81
C LEU A 603 -15.04 5.16 -3.92
N THR A 604 -15.09 3.99 -4.55
CA THR A 604 -15.33 2.74 -3.86
C THR A 604 -13.99 2.33 -3.26
N PHE A 605 -14.01 2.18 -1.94
CA PHE A 605 -13.22 1.22 -1.15
C PHE A 605 -12.10 1.76 -0.26
N TYR A 606 -11.59 2.99 -0.41
CA TYR A 606 -10.53 3.50 0.47
C TYR A 606 -10.82 4.87 1.08
N THR A 607 -10.83 4.94 2.41
CA THR A 607 -10.98 6.16 3.21
C THR A 607 -9.95 7.23 2.84
N VAL A 608 -8.73 6.82 2.49
CA VAL A 608 -7.65 7.72 2.03
C VAL A 608 -8.02 8.42 0.72
N ALA A 609 -8.48 7.68 -0.29
CA ALA A 609 -8.91 8.26 -1.57
C ALA A 609 -10.15 9.16 -1.41
N SER A 610 -11.06 8.79 -0.49
CA SER A 610 -12.20 9.63 -0.14
C SER A 610 -11.76 10.94 0.49
N SER A 611 -10.75 10.90 1.37
CA SER A 611 -10.14 12.10 1.95
C SER A 611 -9.46 12.97 0.87
N ASP A 612 -8.78 12.37 -0.12
CA ASP A 612 -8.17 13.08 -1.26
C ASP A 612 -9.19 13.86 -2.09
N ALA A 613 -10.36 13.26 -2.35
CA ALA A 613 -11.45 13.94 -3.02
C ALA A 613 -12.03 15.06 -2.14
N ALA A 614 -12.31 14.75 -0.87
CA ALA A 614 -12.93 15.68 0.06
C ALA A 614 -12.12 16.97 0.20
N ARG A 615 -10.80 16.88 0.38
CA ARG A 615 -9.94 18.07 0.56
C ARG A 615 -10.04 19.05 -0.62
N LEU A 616 -9.96 18.56 -1.86
CA LEU A 616 -10.02 19.42 -3.05
C LEU A 616 -11.42 20.00 -3.28
N ILE A 617 -12.45 19.19 -3.09
CA ILE A 617 -13.83 19.62 -3.28
C ILE A 617 -14.23 20.67 -2.23
N ILE A 618 -13.90 20.42 -0.95
CA ILE A 618 -14.17 21.36 0.15
C ILE A 618 -13.47 22.69 -0.12
N LEU A 619 -12.17 22.65 -0.46
CA LEU A 619 -11.40 23.85 -0.75
C LEU A 619 -11.90 24.59 -2.00
N HIS A 620 -12.35 23.87 -3.02
CA HIS A 620 -12.94 24.50 -4.19
C HIS A 620 -14.25 25.24 -3.85
N LEU A 621 -15.11 24.63 -3.02
CA LEU A 621 -16.41 25.20 -2.64
C LEU A 621 -16.32 26.32 -1.59
N HIS A 622 -15.31 26.26 -0.71
CA HIS A 622 -15.25 27.12 0.48
C HIS A 622 -13.95 27.92 0.63
N GLY A 623 -12.90 27.58 -0.12
CA GLY A 623 -11.57 28.17 0.02
C GLY A 623 -10.90 27.80 1.34
N GLY A 624 -9.87 28.57 1.72
CA GLY A 624 -9.20 28.41 3.01
C GLY A 624 -8.07 27.38 2.97
N VAL A 625 -7.90 26.65 4.08
CA VAL A 625 -6.85 25.64 4.25
C VAL A 625 -7.45 24.32 4.72
N TYR A 626 -7.01 23.23 4.13
CA TYR A 626 -7.32 21.88 4.54
C TYR A 626 -6.11 21.30 5.28
N LEU A 627 -6.37 20.58 6.37
CA LEU A 627 -5.37 19.85 7.15
C LEU A 627 -5.84 18.42 7.42
N ASP A 628 -4.91 17.48 7.41
CA ASP A 628 -5.13 16.15 7.98
C ASP A 628 -5.33 16.29 9.50
N ILE A 629 -6.20 15.43 10.05
CA ILE A 629 -6.60 15.57 11.45
C ILE A 629 -5.48 15.21 12.45
N ASP A 630 -4.45 14.52 11.98
CA ASP A 630 -3.25 14.16 12.74
C ASP A 630 -2.12 15.18 12.53
N ILE A 631 -2.46 16.39 12.06
CA ILE A 631 -1.60 17.57 12.12
C ILE A 631 -1.80 18.29 13.46
N LEU A 632 -0.70 18.60 14.12
CA LEU A 632 -0.65 19.48 15.28
C LEU A 632 -0.26 20.89 14.83
N LEU A 633 -1.10 21.89 15.09
CA LEU A 633 -0.77 23.29 14.83
C LEU A 633 0.15 23.83 15.94
N LEU A 634 1.28 24.41 15.54
CA LEU A 634 2.31 24.95 16.43
C LEU A 634 2.40 26.48 16.41
N ARG A 635 1.89 27.11 15.33
CA ARG A 635 1.98 28.56 15.12
C ARG A 635 0.75 29.10 14.37
N ASP A 636 0.50 30.40 14.51
CA ASP A 636 -0.48 31.14 13.74
C ASP A 636 -0.19 31.04 12.24
N MET A 637 -1.10 30.39 11.50
CA MET A 637 -0.99 30.20 10.06
C MET A 637 -1.44 31.43 9.27
N ARG A 638 -2.08 32.41 9.90
CA ARG A 638 -2.65 33.58 9.21
C ARG A 638 -1.65 34.30 8.29
N PRO A 639 -0.39 34.56 8.69
CA PRO A 639 0.56 35.22 7.79
C PRO A 639 0.86 34.42 6.51
N LEU A 640 0.80 33.09 6.54
CA LEU A 640 0.98 32.23 5.36
C LEU A 640 -0.25 32.20 4.46
N LEU A 641 -1.44 32.35 5.04
CA LEU A 641 -2.72 32.21 4.34
C LEU A 641 -3.25 33.54 3.77
N LEU A 642 -2.92 34.66 4.39
CA LEU A 642 -3.34 36.00 3.96
C LEU A 642 -2.89 36.41 2.54
N PRO A 643 -1.69 36.04 2.04
CA PRO A 643 -1.29 36.33 0.67
C PRO A 643 -2.25 35.77 -0.40
N GLY A 644 -3.08 34.77 -0.07
CA GLY A 644 -4.05 34.19 -0.99
C GLY A 644 -3.44 33.37 -2.13
N ARG A 645 -2.11 33.19 -2.15
CA ARG A 645 -1.43 32.33 -3.14
C ARG A 645 -1.73 30.86 -2.80
N PRO A 646 -2.23 30.04 -3.75
CA PRO A 646 -2.47 28.63 -3.51
C PRO A 646 -1.15 27.90 -3.24
N PHE A 647 -1.14 27.05 -2.22
CA PHE A 647 0.03 26.24 -1.89
C PHE A 647 -0.31 24.87 -1.32
N SER A 648 0.70 24.00 -1.31
CA SER A 648 0.65 22.65 -0.78
C SER A 648 1.98 22.30 -0.13
N GLU A 649 1.97 21.38 0.80
CA GLU A 649 3.18 20.85 1.41
C GLU A 649 4.04 20.05 0.39
N ARG A 650 5.37 20.08 0.55
CA ARG A 650 6.31 19.19 -0.13
C ARG A 650 6.30 17.79 0.47
N TRP A 651 6.50 16.79 -0.37
CA TRP A 651 6.78 15.43 0.09
C TRP A 651 8.24 15.32 0.60
N GLY A 652 8.44 15.43 1.90
CA GLY A 652 9.77 15.40 2.55
C GLY A 652 10.80 16.36 1.93
N ALA A 653 12.06 15.93 1.86
CA ALA A 653 13.14 16.67 1.18
C ALA A 653 13.44 16.12 -0.23
N HIS A 654 12.41 15.62 -0.93
CA HIS A 654 12.59 15.13 -2.28
C HIS A 654 12.71 16.28 -3.30
N ALA A 655 13.74 16.21 -4.14
CA ALA A 655 13.99 17.15 -5.22
C ALA A 655 13.11 16.91 -6.46
N ASP A 656 12.38 15.79 -6.52
CA ASP A 656 11.47 15.51 -7.64
C ASP A 656 10.34 16.56 -7.67
N PRO A 657 10.18 17.30 -8.78
CA PRO A 657 9.22 18.38 -8.86
C PRO A 657 7.76 17.91 -8.84
N THR A 658 7.50 16.62 -9.09
CA THR A 658 6.16 16.04 -9.10
C THR A 658 5.64 15.69 -7.71
N LEU A 659 6.48 15.73 -6.68
CA LEU A 659 6.12 15.24 -5.36
C LEU A 659 5.55 16.35 -4.47
N TYR A 660 4.23 16.44 -4.48
CA TYR A 660 3.42 17.26 -3.59
C TYR A 660 2.77 16.38 -2.51
N ASN A 661 2.68 16.87 -1.29
CA ASN A 661 1.88 16.30 -0.20
C ASN A 661 0.61 17.12 0.00
N ASN A 662 -0.49 16.45 0.33
CA ASN A 662 -1.81 17.02 0.54
C ASN A 662 -2.33 16.92 1.98
N ALA A 663 -1.46 16.54 2.93
CA ALA A 663 -1.77 16.65 4.34
C ALA A 663 -2.08 18.10 4.74
N LEU A 664 -1.44 19.09 4.09
CA LEU A 664 -1.77 20.50 4.22
C LEU A 664 -1.83 21.18 2.84
N VAL A 665 -2.99 21.74 2.50
CA VAL A 665 -3.24 22.43 1.23
C VAL A 665 -4.08 23.67 1.45
N ALA A 666 -3.70 24.80 0.85
CA ALA A 666 -4.49 26.02 0.83
C ALA A 666 -4.85 26.39 -0.61
N LEU A 667 -6.15 26.58 -0.88
CA LEU A 667 -6.63 27.02 -2.18
C LEU A 667 -7.68 28.13 -2.01
N PRO A 668 -7.67 29.17 -2.85
CA PRO A 668 -8.76 30.13 -2.89
C PRO A 668 -10.04 29.48 -3.40
N VAL A 669 -11.17 29.94 -2.86
CA VAL A 669 -12.51 29.50 -3.25
C VAL A 669 -12.74 29.71 -4.75
N ASN A 670 -13.34 28.72 -5.40
CA ASN A 670 -13.73 28.74 -6.81
C ASN A 670 -12.64 29.29 -7.76
N SER A 671 -11.38 28.96 -7.50
CA SER A 671 -10.22 29.47 -8.24
C SER A 671 -9.88 28.66 -9.49
N ARG A 672 -9.09 29.26 -10.39
CA ARG A 672 -8.43 28.58 -11.54
C ARG A 672 -7.72 27.30 -11.11
N MET A 673 -6.88 27.40 -10.08
CA MET A 673 -6.09 26.27 -9.58
C MET A 673 -6.99 25.16 -9.03
N SER A 674 -7.98 25.48 -8.19
CA SER A 674 -8.88 24.47 -7.64
C SER A 674 -9.71 23.76 -8.72
N SER A 675 -10.22 24.50 -9.71
CA SER A 675 -10.97 23.95 -10.85
C SER A 675 -10.10 23.04 -11.70
N TYR A 676 -8.85 23.44 -11.93
CA TYR A 676 -7.86 22.67 -12.66
C TYR A 676 -7.54 21.34 -11.98
N LEU A 677 -7.24 21.36 -10.67
CA LEU A 677 -6.94 20.15 -9.90
C LEU A 677 -8.14 19.20 -9.87
N LEU A 678 -9.35 19.72 -9.70
CA LEU A 678 -10.58 18.91 -9.71
C LEU A 678 -10.86 18.33 -11.10
N THR A 679 -10.77 19.14 -12.15
CA THR A 679 -10.99 18.67 -13.53
C THR A 679 -9.98 17.59 -13.89
N GLY A 680 -8.70 17.82 -13.59
CA GLY A 680 -7.62 16.86 -13.83
C GLY A 680 -7.83 15.54 -13.11
N GLY A 681 -8.11 15.57 -11.80
CA GLY A 681 -8.35 14.37 -11.00
C GLY A 681 -9.58 13.58 -11.49
N THR A 682 -10.66 14.28 -11.86
CA THR A 682 -11.88 13.66 -12.39
C THR A 682 -11.63 12.94 -13.71
N ARG A 683 -10.94 13.61 -14.65
CA ARG A 683 -10.57 13.03 -15.96
C ARG A 683 -9.62 11.84 -15.86
N MET A 684 -8.86 11.76 -14.79
CA MET A 684 -7.99 10.61 -14.49
C MET A 684 -8.72 9.48 -13.72
N GLY A 685 -10.05 9.52 -13.60
CA GLY A 685 -10.83 8.51 -12.90
C GLY A 685 -10.91 8.75 -11.40
N LEU A 686 -11.21 9.99 -10.99
CA LEU A 686 -11.28 10.44 -9.58
C LEU A 686 -9.96 10.24 -8.82
N MET A 687 -8.82 10.38 -9.51
CA MET A 687 -7.48 10.26 -8.95
C MET A 687 -6.98 11.61 -8.41
N TYR A 688 -7.29 11.88 -7.14
CA TYR A 688 -6.95 13.15 -6.48
C TYR A 688 -5.67 13.12 -5.64
N HIS A 689 -4.92 12.01 -5.65
CA HIS A 689 -3.66 11.93 -4.92
C HIS A 689 -2.61 12.90 -5.48
N PHE A 690 -1.95 13.69 -4.63
CA PHE A 690 -1.12 14.81 -5.08
C PHE A 690 0.19 14.41 -5.77
N MET A 691 0.67 13.17 -5.60
CA MET A 691 1.74 12.66 -6.47
C MET A 691 1.30 12.46 -7.93
N ILE A 692 0.02 12.19 -8.18
CA ILE A 692 -0.53 12.07 -9.54
C ILE A 692 -0.82 13.46 -10.10
N LEU A 693 -1.51 14.30 -9.32
CA LEU A 693 -1.77 15.70 -9.70
C LEU A 693 -0.47 16.49 -9.89
N GLY A 694 0.57 16.18 -9.13
CA GLY A 694 1.90 16.77 -9.27
C GLY A 694 2.58 16.41 -10.59
N ARG A 695 2.46 15.16 -11.05
CA ARG A 695 2.91 14.78 -12.40
C ARG A 695 2.16 15.53 -13.49
N MET A 696 0.84 15.66 -13.33
CA MET A 696 0.01 16.46 -14.22
C MET A 696 0.52 17.91 -14.25
N MET A 697 0.56 18.60 -13.11
CA MET A 697 1.04 19.99 -12.98
C MET A 697 2.40 20.21 -13.65
N VAL A 698 3.38 19.35 -13.38
CA VAL A 698 4.72 19.48 -13.98
C VAL A 698 4.69 19.25 -15.49
N SER A 699 4.00 18.21 -15.97
CA SER A 699 3.90 17.91 -17.41
C SER A 699 3.24 19.02 -18.22
N GLU A 700 2.40 19.83 -17.56
CA GLU A 700 1.67 20.92 -18.19
C GLU A 700 2.28 22.31 -17.91
N GLY A 701 3.45 22.35 -17.25
CA GLY A 701 4.17 23.59 -16.96
C GLY A 701 3.45 24.48 -15.93
N ARG A 702 2.73 23.86 -14.99
CA ARG A 702 1.87 24.53 -14.00
C ARG A 702 2.23 24.16 -12.55
N ASN A 703 3.52 23.97 -12.31
CA ASN A 703 4.12 23.68 -11.02
C ASN A 703 4.54 24.98 -10.29
N GLU A 704 5.29 24.85 -9.18
CA GLU A 704 5.72 25.95 -8.33
C GLU A 704 6.60 27.03 -9.01
N VAL A 705 7.07 26.81 -10.24
CA VAL A 705 7.83 27.80 -11.03
C VAL A 705 6.92 28.89 -11.59
N ASP A 706 5.70 28.52 -11.98
CA ASP A 706 4.73 29.47 -12.49
C ASP A 706 4.02 30.14 -11.31
N SER A 707 4.47 31.34 -10.94
CA SER A 707 3.94 32.06 -9.78
C SER A 707 2.50 32.55 -9.96
N GLU A 708 2.03 32.69 -11.20
CA GLU A 708 0.69 33.18 -11.53
C GLU A 708 -0.33 32.05 -11.63
N ARG A 709 0.08 30.92 -12.21
CA ARG A 709 -0.82 29.82 -12.57
C ARG A 709 -0.55 28.54 -11.79
N GLY A 710 0.58 28.40 -11.12
CA GLY A 710 1.04 27.17 -10.48
C GLY A 710 0.68 27.04 -9.00
N LEU A 711 0.74 25.79 -8.50
CA LEU A 711 0.58 25.50 -7.07
C LEU A 711 1.95 25.63 -6.39
N LEU A 712 2.07 26.59 -5.47
CA LEU A 712 3.30 26.76 -4.70
C LEU A 712 3.52 25.54 -3.80
N LYS A 713 4.77 25.08 -3.73
CA LYS A 713 5.16 23.99 -2.85
C LYS A 713 5.96 24.56 -1.69
N LEU A 714 5.45 24.41 -0.47
CA LEU A 714 6.14 24.84 0.75
C LEU A 714 6.86 23.66 1.39
N GLU A 715 8.02 23.92 1.99
CA GLU A 715 8.93 22.88 2.44
C GLU A 715 8.41 22.12 3.66
N SER A 716 8.73 20.82 3.78
CA SER A 716 8.30 20.02 4.93
C SER A 716 8.79 20.60 6.26
N ALA A 717 9.90 21.35 6.29
CA ALA A 717 10.32 22.09 7.49
C ALA A 717 9.23 23.01 8.08
N PHE A 718 8.22 23.41 7.32
CA PHE A 718 7.18 24.33 7.75
C PHE A 718 6.09 23.59 8.53
N PHE A 719 5.80 22.34 8.16
CA PHE A 719 4.60 21.62 8.59
C PHE A 719 4.87 20.21 9.11
N ASP A 720 6.01 19.64 8.74
CA ASP A 720 6.49 18.32 9.12
C ASP A 720 8.03 18.28 9.17
N PRO A 721 8.63 18.99 10.16
CA PRO A 721 10.08 19.14 10.25
C PRO A 721 10.88 17.82 10.30
N PRO A 722 10.47 16.77 11.03
CA PRO A 722 11.31 15.58 11.15
C PRO A 722 11.32 14.71 9.90
N TRP A 723 10.37 14.85 8.96
CA TRP A 723 10.21 13.93 7.84
C TRP A 723 11.47 13.77 6.98
N PRO A 724 12.16 14.84 6.52
CA PRO A 724 13.43 14.67 5.81
C PRO A 724 14.47 13.84 6.55
N SER A 725 14.52 13.93 7.90
CA SER A 725 15.44 13.13 8.70
C SER A 725 15.00 11.67 8.80
N MET A 726 13.70 11.42 8.90
CA MET A 726 13.13 10.06 8.93
C MET A 726 13.36 9.28 7.64
N ASP A 727 13.39 9.99 6.50
CA ASP A 727 13.72 9.42 5.20
C ASP A 727 15.25 9.36 4.92
N GLY A 728 16.08 9.77 5.88
CA GLY A 728 17.54 9.79 5.72
C GLY A 728 18.03 10.82 4.69
N MET A 729 17.23 11.84 4.39
CA MET A 729 17.55 12.89 3.41
C MET A 729 18.09 14.17 4.05
N ALA A 730 17.84 14.41 5.33
CA ALA A 730 18.34 15.59 6.03
C ALA A 730 19.88 15.58 6.11
N THR A 731 20.47 16.76 5.94
CA THR A 731 21.90 17.01 6.10
C THR A 731 22.14 17.90 7.32
N GLY A 732 23.26 17.70 8.00
CA GLY A 732 23.64 18.51 9.16
C GLY A 732 23.24 17.89 10.50
N ARG A 733 23.11 18.74 11.53
CA ARG A 733 22.66 18.31 12.87
C ARG A 733 21.16 18.00 12.84
N CYS A 734 20.69 17.13 13.74
CA CYS A 734 19.26 16.87 13.85
C CYS A 734 18.50 18.09 14.42
N LEU A 735 17.18 17.95 14.44
CA LEU A 735 16.28 18.95 15.02
C LEU A 735 16.20 18.80 16.54
N VAL A 736 15.53 19.74 17.19
CA VAL A 736 15.13 19.61 18.61
C VAL A 736 13.61 19.48 18.64
N PRO A 737 13.06 18.36 19.14
CA PRO A 737 13.77 17.12 19.51
C PRO A 737 14.37 16.37 18.33
N CYS A 738 15.39 15.57 18.62
CA CYS A 738 16.00 14.64 17.67
C CYS A 738 15.19 13.34 17.62
N LEU A 739 14.23 13.23 16.72
CA LEU A 739 13.39 12.03 16.56
C LEU A 739 14.00 11.07 15.51
N ARG A 740 13.97 9.76 15.79
CA ARG A 740 14.52 8.70 14.91
C ARG A 740 13.45 7.76 14.35
N SER A 741 12.27 7.74 14.96
CA SER A 741 11.10 7.01 14.52
C SER A 741 9.84 7.87 14.67
N TRP A 742 8.86 7.65 13.80
CA TRP A 742 7.52 8.25 13.91
C TRP A 742 6.86 7.97 15.26
N SER A 743 7.20 6.84 15.89
CA SER A 743 6.65 6.45 17.19
C SER A 743 7.26 7.19 18.38
N ASP A 744 8.39 7.88 18.21
CA ASP A 744 9.15 8.45 19.32
C ASP A 744 8.42 9.58 20.02
N VAL A 745 7.67 10.40 19.29
CA VAL A 745 6.90 11.52 19.86
C VAL A 745 5.88 11.06 20.92
N PHE A 746 5.46 9.79 20.87
CA PHE A 746 4.49 9.18 21.78
C PHE A 746 5.15 8.52 23.00
N LYS A 747 6.48 8.36 23.03
CA LYS A 747 7.18 7.63 24.09
C LYS A 747 7.76 8.57 25.13
N ALA A 748 7.75 8.15 26.39
CA ALA A 748 8.49 8.80 27.46
C ALA A 748 10.00 8.63 27.26
N HIS A 749 10.43 7.48 26.75
CA HIS A 749 11.83 7.19 26.44
C HIS A 749 12.03 7.02 24.93
N ILE A 750 12.80 7.93 24.31
CA ILE A 750 13.04 7.96 22.87
C ILE A 750 14.41 7.35 22.57
N SER A 751 15.47 8.06 22.95
CA SER A 751 16.86 7.65 22.81
C SER A 751 17.77 8.63 23.57
N ASP A 752 19.00 8.22 23.88
CA ASP A 752 19.97 9.08 24.58
C ASP A 752 20.39 10.31 23.76
N ASP A 753 20.18 10.29 22.44
CA ASP A 753 20.52 11.38 21.52
C ASP A 753 19.38 12.37 21.25
N GLU A 754 18.22 12.25 21.93
CA GLU A 754 17.07 13.17 21.80
C GLU A 754 17.49 14.65 21.85
N TRP A 755 18.43 14.97 22.74
CA TRP A 755 18.91 16.33 23.00
C TRP A 755 20.26 16.64 22.34
N SER A 756 20.75 15.78 21.44
CA SER A 756 22.06 15.94 20.79
C SER A 756 22.22 17.23 19.96
N ALA A 757 21.12 17.83 19.53
CA ALA A 757 21.08 19.10 18.81
C ALA A 757 20.60 20.29 19.66
N TYR A 758 20.44 20.11 20.96
CA TYR A 758 20.06 21.19 21.88
C TYR A 758 21.30 21.95 22.36
N ASP A 759 21.36 23.23 22.01
CA ASP A 759 22.50 24.11 22.32
C ASP A 759 22.35 24.82 23.69
N GLY A 760 21.23 24.63 24.39
CA GLY A 760 20.96 25.24 25.69
C GLY A 760 21.48 24.42 26.88
N GLU A 761 21.36 24.98 28.08
CA GLU A 761 21.71 24.26 29.30
C GLU A 761 20.70 23.14 29.58
N MET A 762 21.19 21.93 29.76
CA MET A 762 20.36 20.82 30.24
C MET A 762 19.94 21.12 31.67
N ALA A 763 18.64 21.03 31.97
CA ALA A 763 18.19 21.14 33.34
C ALA A 763 18.87 20.05 34.23
N PRO A 764 18.95 20.25 35.56
CA PRO A 764 19.60 19.29 36.46
C PRO A 764 19.03 17.88 36.27
N ILE A 765 19.91 16.89 36.20
CA ILE A 765 19.59 15.49 35.93
C ILE A 765 18.82 14.92 37.12
N SER A 766 17.50 14.96 37.03
CA SER A 766 16.62 14.02 37.73
C SER A 766 15.72 13.38 36.66
N GLU A 767 16.27 12.37 35.98
CA GLU A 767 15.59 11.46 35.06
C GLU A 767 15.05 12.08 33.73
N HIS A 768 14.99 11.26 32.69
CA HIS A 768 14.74 11.61 31.29
C HIS A 768 13.62 12.65 31.07
N GLY A 769 13.84 13.63 30.17
CA GLY A 769 12.76 14.51 29.67
C GLY A 769 12.63 15.89 30.33
N ASN A 770 13.62 16.37 31.09
CA ASN A 770 13.52 17.64 31.81
C ASN A 770 13.40 18.89 30.92
N ASN A 771 13.94 18.87 29.70
CA ASN A 771 13.86 19.99 28.78
C ASN A 771 12.67 19.90 27.81
N ARG A 772 11.79 18.88 27.93
CA ARG A 772 10.61 18.77 27.07
C ARG A 772 9.59 19.85 27.39
N THR A 773 9.63 20.93 26.61
CA THR A 773 8.71 22.07 26.68
C THR A 773 8.23 22.42 25.28
N MET A 774 7.10 23.10 25.16
CA MET A 774 6.62 23.59 23.85
C MET A 774 7.65 24.48 23.14
N GLU A 775 8.47 25.22 23.90
CA GLU A 775 9.57 26.04 23.35
C GLU A 775 10.60 25.20 22.59
N ASN A 776 10.84 23.97 23.03
CA ASN A 776 11.85 23.09 22.45
C ASN A 776 11.27 22.13 21.40
N PHE A 777 9.97 22.15 21.14
CA PHE A 777 9.34 21.27 20.16
C PHE A 777 9.30 21.90 18.76
N PHE A 778 10.30 21.59 17.93
CA PHE A 778 10.43 22.06 16.55
C PHE A 778 10.19 23.57 16.37
N ARG A 779 10.76 24.37 17.29
CA ARG A 779 10.56 25.82 17.37
C ARG A 779 10.74 26.49 16.01
N GLY A 780 9.71 27.21 15.56
CA GLY A 780 9.71 27.93 14.28
C GLY A 780 8.75 27.32 13.25
N ALA A 781 8.54 26.00 13.30
CA ALA A 781 7.56 25.32 12.45
C ALA A 781 6.14 25.81 12.73
N TRP A 782 5.29 25.76 11.71
CA TRP A 782 3.87 26.07 11.82
C TRP A 782 3.02 24.89 12.24
N ALA A 783 3.44 23.68 11.87
CA ALA A 783 2.75 22.48 12.22
C ALA A 783 3.71 21.29 12.39
N TYR A 784 3.17 20.18 12.88
CA TYR A 784 3.82 18.88 12.94
C TYR A 784 2.83 17.79 12.52
N HIS A 785 3.23 16.89 11.62
CA HIS A 785 2.38 15.81 11.10
C HIS A 785 2.74 14.46 11.76
N MET A 786 1.74 13.75 12.26
CA MET A 786 1.94 12.53 13.07
C MET A 786 1.90 11.22 12.26
N HIS A 787 1.83 11.29 10.93
CA HIS A 787 1.94 10.15 9.98
C HIS A 787 1.08 8.93 10.31
N ASN A 788 -0.24 9.12 10.44
CA ASN A 788 -1.21 8.03 10.49
C ASN A 788 -0.94 6.99 11.60
N GLN A 789 -0.29 7.39 12.70
CA GLN A 789 -0.03 6.54 13.87
C GLN A 789 -1.33 6.32 14.67
N TRP A 790 -2.37 5.79 14.03
CA TRP A 790 -3.75 5.72 14.55
C TRP A 790 -3.91 4.84 15.80
N ASN A 791 -3.02 3.85 15.98
CA ASN A 791 -3.05 2.92 17.10
C ASN A 791 -2.10 3.32 18.25
N ALA A 792 -1.30 4.38 18.08
CA ALA A 792 -0.37 4.81 19.13
C ALA A 792 -1.13 5.34 20.36
N VAL A 793 -0.62 5.07 21.55
CA VAL A 793 -1.06 5.72 22.78
C VAL A 793 0.14 6.48 23.31
N TYR A 794 -0.05 7.74 23.70
CA TYR A 794 1.06 8.53 24.19
C TYR A 794 1.30 8.27 25.68
N GLU A 795 2.55 8.07 26.04
CA GLU A 795 2.98 7.79 27.41
C GLU A 795 3.10 9.09 28.22
N GLN A 796 2.96 8.99 29.54
CA GLN A 796 3.25 10.10 30.42
C GLN A 796 4.73 10.51 30.29
N GLY A 797 4.97 11.79 30.04
CA GLY A 797 6.29 12.37 29.81
C GLY A 797 6.69 12.44 28.34
N SER A 798 5.94 11.82 27.42
CA SER A 798 6.16 11.97 25.97
C SER A 798 5.95 13.41 25.48
N TRP A 799 6.40 13.71 24.26
CA TRP A 799 6.18 15.02 23.65
C TRP A 799 4.69 15.34 23.49
N ILE A 800 3.88 14.37 23.08
CA ILE A 800 2.41 14.55 22.99
C ILE A 800 1.81 14.87 24.36
N ASP A 801 2.28 14.23 25.44
CA ASP A 801 1.82 14.52 26.80
C ASP A 801 2.24 15.93 27.28
N VAL A 802 3.45 16.37 26.92
CA VAL A 802 3.92 17.74 27.17
C VAL A 802 3.06 18.78 26.45
N ILE A 803 2.72 18.53 25.18
CA ILE A 803 1.81 19.38 24.40
C ILE A 803 0.43 19.41 25.06
N ALA A 804 -0.14 18.24 25.39
CA ALA A 804 -1.45 18.12 26.02
C ALA A 804 -1.54 18.88 27.35
N ARG A 805 -0.52 18.77 28.21
CA ARG A 805 -0.46 19.53 29.47
C ARG A 805 -0.31 21.03 29.25
N SER A 806 0.47 21.45 28.26
CA SER A 806 0.65 22.87 27.94
C SER A 806 -0.66 23.51 27.46
N HIS A 807 -1.40 22.79 26.61
CA HIS A 807 -2.76 23.16 26.22
C HIS A 807 -3.69 23.26 27.44
N ASP A 808 -3.71 22.25 28.32
CA ASP A 808 -4.59 22.26 29.50
C ASP A 808 -4.25 23.41 30.46
N ARG A 809 -2.97 23.77 30.64
CA ARG A 809 -2.57 24.95 31.41
C ARG A 809 -3.13 26.25 30.81
N PHE A 810 -3.07 26.39 29.48
CA PHE A 810 -3.65 27.56 28.80
C PHE A 810 -5.17 27.62 29.00
N PHE A 811 -5.89 26.51 28.75
CA PHE A 811 -7.36 26.48 28.84
C PHE A 811 -7.90 26.62 30.26
N THR A 812 -7.12 26.27 31.28
CA THR A 812 -7.44 26.50 32.69
C THR A 812 -7.07 27.89 33.19
N GLY A 813 -6.33 28.68 32.38
CA GLY A 813 -5.82 29.99 32.77
C GLY A 813 -4.61 29.92 33.71
N ALA A 814 -4.04 28.74 33.95
CA ALA A 814 -2.83 28.53 34.74
C ALA A 814 -1.55 28.97 33.99
N GLY A 815 -1.61 29.09 32.67
CA GLY A 815 -0.53 29.57 31.80
C GLY A 815 -1.04 30.41 30.63
N THR A 816 -0.13 30.76 29.72
CA THR A 816 -0.45 31.42 28.44
C THR A 816 -0.25 30.48 27.26
N ASN A 817 -0.68 30.87 26.06
CA ASN A 817 -0.24 30.19 24.84
C ASN A 817 1.18 30.63 24.44
N ALA A 818 1.65 30.10 23.30
CA ALA A 818 2.96 30.40 22.70
C ALA A 818 3.24 31.90 22.49
N TYR A 819 2.20 32.75 22.48
CA TYR A 819 2.27 34.18 22.25
C TYR A 819 2.11 35.04 23.51
N GLY A 820 2.01 34.43 24.69
CA GLY A 820 1.76 35.14 25.94
C GLY A 820 0.29 35.55 26.15
N GLU A 821 -0.63 35.03 25.33
CA GLU A 821 -2.06 35.33 25.44
C GLU A 821 -2.72 34.41 26.47
N LYS A 822 -3.73 34.92 27.19
CA LYS A 822 -4.55 34.15 28.12
C LYS A 822 -5.81 33.64 27.45
N TRP A 823 -6.27 32.46 27.86
CA TRP A 823 -7.55 31.93 27.41
C TRP A 823 -8.70 32.79 27.94
N THR A 824 -9.52 33.31 27.03
CA THR A 824 -10.71 34.12 27.31
C THR A 824 -12.01 33.46 26.87
N GLY A 825 -11.91 32.28 26.24
CA GLY A 825 -13.06 31.52 25.78
C GLY A 825 -13.76 30.75 26.89
N LYS A 826 -14.76 29.94 26.51
CA LYS A 826 -15.51 29.10 27.45
C LYS A 826 -14.58 28.07 28.13
N PRO A 827 -14.91 27.61 29.34
CA PRO A 827 -14.14 26.56 30.00
C PRO A 827 -14.05 25.32 29.11
N LEU A 828 -12.82 24.82 28.91
CA LEU A 828 -12.55 23.61 28.16
C LEU A 828 -11.87 22.60 29.08
N SER A 829 -12.47 21.41 29.20
CA SER A 829 -11.98 20.37 30.12
C SER A 829 -10.61 19.84 29.71
N HIS A 830 -9.87 19.33 30.70
CA HIS A 830 -8.62 18.62 30.49
C HIS A 830 -8.71 17.46 29.49
N TYR A 831 -7.56 17.07 28.94
CA TYR A 831 -7.45 15.79 28.24
C TYR A 831 -7.86 14.68 29.20
N ARG A 832 -8.68 13.74 28.74
CA ARG A 832 -8.97 12.53 29.52
C ARG A 832 -7.78 11.60 29.33
N SER A 833 -7.22 11.08 30.43
CA SER A 833 -6.36 9.91 30.34
C SER A 833 -7.21 8.76 29.79
N GLU A 834 -6.91 8.29 28.59
CA GLU A 834 -7.42 6.99 28.15
C GLU A 834 -6.73 5.95 29.02
N SER A 835 -7.46 5.43 30.02
CA SER A 835 -7.02 4.33 30.88
C SER A 835 -7.15 3.00 30.18
#